data_AF-A0A2E6EKZ8-F1
#
_entry.id   AF-A0A2E6EKZ8-F1
#
_cell.length_a   1.000
_cell.length_b   1.000
_cell.length_c   1.000
_cell.angle_alpha   90.00
_cell.angle_beta   90.00
_cell.angle_gamma   90.00
#
_symmetry.space_group_name_H-M   'P 1'
#
loop_
_entity.id
_entity.type
_entity.pdbx_description
1 polymer ?
#
loop_
_entity_poly.entity_id
_entity_poly.type
_entity_poly.pdbx_seq_one_letter_code
_entity_poly.pdbx_strand_id
1 'polypeptide(L)'
;MYGALMKIRSKLTALLTSAPLCLVAIGLAACGPSLDDDDDDSSLPITGRVTVQPGGMVFDSIQEAIDAASEGATVMVSAGVYEESLDINKALTISGENADETLVTGDGAGTIVEIDQVAGRIQLSGLSLVAPSAEPATIRGVRVTQSADVLLHDLRIGFDDRGASGECVHGLVGVEVSSSNVVMSENFIYCVGFSSETGGTGVLSQTGSDLTVIDSSVGAVGSFGLRSLASKLAVSDSSFTSVNRPPTAEQYESDGTGIFIEQSTEEVVLDGVTLSGGSFVGVWMEGPSLTLTDSDLSNFAYGVYLPGDSALASGRQLTVSGTVFSDILQESVLAVASTSIAGSTFSSNSLLIDPSSGGAYSGARIIAPNGVATVTSSVFDNLGVRGVTVVGNNDGNVAEVAMSYNTVTGISAGNGLIVSDADSVTFEGNIVADVDHAYFDDDGGSEAGAITNGFGLACFRVGSCTLTGNDVGQSEFSNVVIHTSNFSSTDDVFRDALGRGLQAESSQGTIINPTFVDNRGTALVLISSTVSGTGGIFRDQLRGPYHADLDGLDDPEPELLAQNQGGRAIESLTGGFLSWSGGLFENNIDGGVYSSQGQLELTDSQFINSGYDDEESGFGGGAAIVVSGSDPLALTGPLLMNNVIDGSEGSWAVSVTQSPGARIRGNTICGGTSAGLYLTRSEGAEVVDNVLGSSTDGTVAACSEIDWTYALYMSQSDLEAADEVVLVESNEINPPSTYYAVYISGVGSYQFDDNLLVGGSSSALNASMSLPSGLTWDDDGDGQAEYQGDCDDTNPQVGGAAQLELEGDGLDNDCDPATSDGADAAIDGDGDGVSPADGDCDDTDATVYPGASEEIGNFRDDNCDGWAEFDGDFAGPSLSMKGNLLQPVGEAIRLNGASLEMLPLEAGEDPNQIEGGLSDGLYLGTWVWSGTPGQAPSRAVIGEGHLFSEIGGSCVKLVGDASSVELDTVVLSGCGQWGLDVAGDGQVLASDVHVDEPGTSGLRMTNGSVTLESFAVDGPGADGIEVLAGVLAATGLAVSDAGQSFLNIMGGEVTVEGLSGSYSDAAGVQISGGMSSLSNATVSGSVSHGLSMLAGTGTVTGSEFSNCGQAGLEASGGTLTVSGSTSRDNSGDGVLLTGTVAASLGELVLSGNLGYGLSCDGGSTDPSAAELSLLSCTATSSANGSGDFHQFNGCESEAPCAAPSS
;
A
#
# COMPACT_ATOMS: atom_id res chain seq x y z
N MET A 1 -20.27 -17.70 56.98
CA MET A 1 -21.62 -18.20 57.32
C MET A 1 -21.96 -19.28 56.30
N TYR A 2 -21.72 -20.57 56.58
CA TYR A 2 -22.69 -21.53 57.14
C TYR A 2 -24.07 -21.50 56.43
N GLY A 3 -24.43 -22.58 55.71
CA GLY A 3 -25.82 -22.75 55.23
C GLY A 3 -26.19 -23.78 54.13
N ALA A 4 -25.65 -25.01 54.14
CA ALA A 4 -26.35 -26.29 53.89
C ALA A 4 -27.31 -26.58 52.67
N LEU A 5 -26.95 -27.67 51.93
CA LEU A 5 -27.77 -28.79 51.35
C LEU A 5 -28.67 -28.49 50.11
N MET A 6 -28.71 -29.26 48.99
CA MET A 6 -28.55 -30.72 48.76
C MET A 6 -28.40 -31.07 47.23
N LYS A 7 -27.53 -32.06 46.88
CA LYS A 7 -27.69 -33.26 45.98
C LYS A 7 -28.14 -33.10 44.49
N ILE A 8 -27.52 -33.67 43.42
CA ILE A 8 -27.03 -35.05 43.12
C ILE A 8 -26.13 -35.11 41.85
N ARG A 9 -25.05 -35.94 41.88
CA ARG A 9 -24.29 -36.76 40.86
C ARG A 9 -23.93 -36.17 39.47
N SER A 10 -22.77 -36.40 38.85
CA SER A 10 -21.59 -37.24 39.13
C SER A 10 -20.38 -36.84 38.28
N LYS A 11 -19.19 -36.90 38.91
CA LYS A 11 -17.84 -37.24 38.42
C LYS A 11 -17.25 -36.51 37.20
N LEU A 12 -16.22 -35.72 37.50
CA LEU A 12 -15.09 -35.41 36.63
C LEU A 12 -13.80 -35.86 37.34
N THR A 13 -12.88 -36.45 36.58
CA THR A 13 -11.50 -36.76 36.97
C THR A 13 -10.59 -35.78 36.23
N ALA A 14 -9.61 -35.18 36.93
CA ALA A 14 -8.40 -34.49 36.47
C ALA A 14 -7.91 -33.63 37.66
N LEU A 15 -6.64 -33.41 37.99
CA LEU A 15 -5.38 -33.51 37.27
C LEU A 15 -4.21 -33.36 38.30
N LEU A 16 -2.98 -33.60 37.83
CA LEU A 16 -1.69 -32.94 38.20
C LEU A 16 -0.63 -33.71 39.02
N THR A 17 0.33 -34.25 38.24
CA THR A 17 1.77 -33.89 38.14
C THR A 17 2.85 -34.41 39.11
N SER A 18 3.82 -35.10 38.46
CA SER A 18 5.30 -34.93 38.48
C SER A 18 6.14 -35.31 39.71
N ALA A 19 6.71 -36.54 39.65
CA ALA A 19 8.13 -37.03 39.73
C ALA A 19 9.22 -36.29 40.59
N PRO A 20 10.43 -36.86 40.88
CA PRO A 20 10.95 -38.26 40.87
C PRO A 20 11.80 -38.65 42.13
N LEU A 21 12.29 -39.91 42.18
CA LEU A 21 13.60 -40.40 42.73
C LEU A 21 13.54 -41.70 43.58
N CYS A 22 14.34 -42.68 43.10
CA CYS A 22 15.18 -43.63 43.83
C CYS A 22 14.64 -44.94 44.46
N LEU A 23 15.34 -46.01 44.05
CA LEU A 23 15.78 -47.20 44.77
C LEU A 23 14.80 -48.38 44.99
N VAL A 24 15.01 -49.39 44.14
CA VAL A 24 15.30 -50.81 44.47
C VAL A 24 15.29 -51.16 45.97
N ALA A 25 14.37 -52.05 46.38
CA ALA A 25 14.68 -53.27 47.16
C ALA A 25 13.45 -54.17 47.41
N ILE A 26 13.46 -55.35 46.76
CA ILE A 26 13.25 -56.72 47.29
C ILE A 26 11.96 -57.09 48.07
N GLY A 27 11.29 -58.15 47.58
CA GLY A 27 10.38 -59.03 48.33
C GLY A 27 9.36 -59.76 47.45
N LEU A 28 9.72 -60.73 46.58
CA LEU A 28 9.89 -62.17 46.83
C LEU A 28 8.62 -62.95 47.30
N ALA A 29 8.28 -63.97 46.50
CA ALA A 29 7.52 -65.21 46.77
C ALA A 29 5.98 -65.17 46.59
N ALA A 30 5.31 -66.10 45.90
CA ALA A 30 5.65 -67.44 45.38
C ALA A 30 4.64 -67.84 44.25
N CYS A 31 5.07 -68.38 43.10
CA CYS A 31 5.13 -69.82 42.71
C CYS A 31 3.77 -70.37 42.18
N GLY A 32 3.59 -71.00 40.99
CA GLY A 32 4.41 -71.55 39.89
C GLY A 32 3.43 -72.15 38.82
N PRO A 33 3.82 -73.06 37.89
CA PRO A 33 5.15 -73.59 37.60
C PRO A 33 5.64 -73.32 36.15
N SER A 34 6.96 -73.41 36.01
CA SER A 34 7.69 -73.65 34.77
C SER A 34 7.54 -75.10 34.30
N LEU A 35 7.48 -75.33 32.99
CA LEU A 35 7.73 -76.63 32.37
C LEU A 35 8.93 -76.49 31.43
N ASP A 36 10.09 -76.95 31.91
CA ASP A 36 11.10 -77.63 31.10
C ASP A 36 12.20 -78.16 32.04
N ASP A 37 12.12 -79.46 32.36
CA ASP A 37 13.29 -80.33 32.44
C ASP A 37 12.85 -81.78 32.19
N ASP A 38 13.67 -82.49 31.40
CA ASP A 38 13.48 -83.85 30.93
C ASP A 38 13.28 -84.86 32.08
N ASP A 39 12.20 -85.66 32.03
CA ASP A 39 12.22 -87.12 32.27
C ASP A 39 10.81 -87.75 32.29
N ASP A 40 10.78 -88.99 31.83
CA ASP A 40 9.68 -89.93 31.56
C ASP A 40 8.62 -90.14 32.69
N ASP A 41 7.40 -90.47 32.26
CA ASP A 41 6.26 -91.11 32.95
C ASP A 41 5.10 -90.24 33.54
N SER A 42 3.97 -90.31 32.82
CA SER A 42 2.55 -90.24 33.24
C SER A 42 2.02 -89.08 34.11
N SER A 43 1.44 -88.10 33.41
CA SER A 43 0.11 -87.58 33.77
C SER A 43 -0.66 -87.24 32.50
N LEU A 44 -1.66 -88.07 32.17
CA LEU A 44 -2.64 -87.80 31.11
C LEU A 44 -3.27 -86.41 31.33
N PRO A 45 -3.49 -85.58 30.29
CA PRO A 45 -4.26 -84.36 30.43
C PRO A 45 -5.65 -84.72 30.96
N ILE A 46 -6.13 -83.97 31.96
CA ILE A 46 -7.45 -84.17 32.54
C ILE A 46 -8.46 -83.70 31.48
N THR A 47 -9.02 -84.62 30.69
CA THR A 47 -10.19 -84.31 29.86
C THR A 47 -11.36 -83.99 30.80
N GLY A 48 -11.94 -82.80 30.65
CA GLY A 48 -13.12 -82.37 31.38
C GLY A 48 -14.36 -83.17 30.93
N ARG A 49 -15.45 -83.11 31.70
CA ARG A 49 -16.71 -83.76 31.31
C ARG A 49 -17.49 -82.87 30.34
N VAL A 50 -18.00 -83.45 29.26
CA VAL A 50 -18.96 -82.79 28.36
C VAL A 50 -20.36 -83.31 28.62
N THR A 51 -21.36 -82.44 28.69
CA THR A 51 -22.76 -82.84 28.92
C THR A 51 -23.74 -82.21 27.94
N VAL A 52 -24.75 -82.98 27.52
CA VAL A 52 -25.83 -82.48 26.65
C VAL A 52 -27.12 -82.27 27.45
N GLN A 53 -27.73 -81.09 27.31
CA GLN A 53 -29.00 -80.74 27.92
C GLN A 53 -30.10 -80.48 26.87
N PRO A 54 -31.36 -80.92 27.14
CA PRO A 54 -31.83 -81.66 28.32
C PRO A 54 -31.57 -83.18 28.19
N GLY A 55 -30.98 -83.80 29.22
CA GLY A 55 -30.72 -85.25 29.23
C GLY A 55 -29.55 -85.69 30.10
N GLY A 56 -28.56 -84.80 30.31
CA GLY A 56 -27.44 -85.03 31.21
C GLY A 56 -26.53 -86.19 30.78
N MET A 57 -26.58 -86.58 29.50
CA MET A 57 -25.65 -87.57 28.94
C MET A 57 -24.24 -86.98 29.00
N VAL A 58 -23.31 -87.77 29.52
CA VAL A 58 -21.90 -87.39 29.70
C VAL A 58 -21.10 -88.03 28.58
N PHE A 59 -20.26 -87.24 27.93
CA PHE A 59 -19.35 -87.65 26.87
C PHE A 59 -17.92 -87.29 27.26
N ASP A 60 -16.96 -88.03 26.71
CA ASP A 60 -15.52 -87.79 26.90
C ASP A 60 -14.94 -86.87 25.79
N SER A 61 -15.71 -86.61 24.72
CA SER A 61 -15.41 -85.71 23.59
C SER A 61 -16.56 -84.73 23.36
N ILE A 62 -16.22 -83.52 22.90
CA ILE A 62 -17.16 -82.48 22.50
C ILE A 62 -17.86 -82.87 21.19
N GLN A 63 -17.15 -83.44 20.21
CA GLN A 63 -17.77 -83.89 18.95
C GLN A 63 -18.81 -84.98 19.17
N GLU A 64 -18.54 -85.97 20.04
CA GLU A 64 -19.55 -86.99 20.37
C GLU A 64 -20.80 -86.38 21.00
N ALA A 65 -20.63 -85.35 21.84
CA ALA A 65 -21.74 -84.61 22.43
C ALA A 65 -22.53 -83.83 21.37
N ILE A 66 -21.85 -83.18 20.42
CA ILE A 66 -22.47 -82.49 19.27
C ILE A 66 -23.27 -83.49 18.42
N ASP A 67 -22.70 -84.66 18.11
CA ASP A 67 -23.34 -85.71 17.31
C ASP A 67 -24.61 -86.23 17.98
N ALA A 68 -24.55 -86.47 19.30
CA ALA A 68 -25.67 -86.99 20.10
C ALA A 68 -26.73 -85.93 20.46
N ALA A 69 -26.37 -84.65 20.43
CA ALA A 69 -27.28 -83.55 20.73
C ALA A 69 -28.41 -83.44 19.71
N SER A 70 -29.63 -83.28 20.21
CA SER A 70 -30.78 -82.88 19.39
C SER A 70 -30.66 -81.42 18.98
N GLU A 71 -31.21 -81.06 17.83
CA GLU A 71 -31.26 -79.67 17.37
C GLU A 71 -31.87 -78.73 18.44
N GLY A 72 -31.17 -77.63 18.73
CA GLY A 72 -31.47 -76.66 19.78
C GLY A 72 -30.98 -77.04 21.19
N ALA A 73 -30.29 -78.16 21.37
CA ALA A 73 -29.75 -78.57 22.67
C ALA A 73 -28.52 -77.72 23.08
N THR A 74 -28.22 -77.77 24.38
CA THR A 74 -27.04 -77.12 24.97
C THR A 74 -25.97 -78.16 25.30
N VAL A 75 -24.79 -78.02 24.74
CA VAL A 75 -23.58 -78.78 25.07
C VAL A 75 -22.78 -77.96 26.09
N MET A 76 -22.69 -78.43 27.33
CA MET A 76 -21.85 -77.82 28.37
C MET A 76 -20.51 -78.54 28.44
N VAL A 77 -19.41 -77.81 28.31
CA VAL A 77 -18.04 -78.34 28.30
C VAL A 77 -17.35 -77.89 29.59
N SER A 78 -16.92 -78.82 30.45
CA SER A 78 -16.19 -78.47 31.67
C SER A 78 -14.76 -78.06 31.34
N ALA A 79 -14.09 -77.34 32.25
CA ALA A 79 -12.67 -77.04 32.17
C ALA A 79 -11.82 -78.30 31.88
N GLY A 80 -10.87 -78.18 30.95
CA GLY A 80 -10.07 -79.29 30.45
C GLY A 80 -9.44 -78.99 29.09
N VAL A 81 -8.56 -79.88 28.64
CA VAL A 81 -7.94 -79.84 27.31
C VAL A 81 -8.59 -80.90 26.43
N TYR A 82 -9.06 -80.49 25.25
CA TYR A 82 -9.77 -81.31 24.27
C TYR A 82 -9.02 -81.25 22.94
N GLU A 83 -8.36 -82.35 22.58
CA GLU A 83 -7.60 -82.50 21.34
C GLU A 83 -8.51 -83.02 20.21
N GLU A 84 -9.43 -82.17 19.74
CA GLU A 84 -10.36 -82.51 18.67
C GLU A 84 -10.74 -81.27 17.84
N SER A 85 -11.11 -81.50 16.58
CA SER A 85 -11.71 -80.51 15.68
C SER A 85 -13.23 -80.70 15.67
N LEU A 86 -14.00 -79.61 15.72
CA LEU A 86 -15.45 -79.61 15.87
C LEU A 86 -16.15 -79.33 14.53
N ASP A 87 -17.09 -80.20 14.14
CA ASP A 87 -17.97 -80.03 12.98
C ASP A 87 -19.43 -79.87 13.47
N ILE A 88 -19.98 -78.68 13.23
CA ILE A 88 -21.31 -78.26 13.68
C ILE A 88 -22.21 -78.02 12.46
N ASN A 89 -23.12 -78.96 12.22
CA ASN A 89 -24.05 -78.95 11.09
C ASN A 89 -25.54 -78.87 11.50
N LYS A 90 -25.82 -78.51 12.77
CA LYS A 90 -27.17 -78.38 13.33
C LYS A 90 -27.22 -77.25 14.36
N ALA A 91 -28.40 -76.69 14.60
CA ALA A 91 -28.57 -75.60 15.58
C ALA A 91 -28.24 -76.09 17.00
N LEU A 92 -27.35 -75.40 17.73
CA LEU A 92 -26.85 -75.81 19.05
C LEU A 92 -26.33 -74.61 19.86
N THR A 93 -26.34 -74.74 21.18
CA THR A 93 -25.55 -73.86 22.08
C THR A 93 -24.41 -74.65 22.68
N ILE A 94 -23.17 -74.22 22.50
CA ILE A 94 -21.99 -74.82 23.14
C ILE A 94 -21.44 -73.79 24.13
N SER A 95 -21.39 -74.18 25.40
CA SER A 95 -20.91 -73.33 26.49
C SER A 95 -19.79 -74.05 27.24
N GLY A 96 -18.57 -73.55 27.10
CA GLY A 96 -17.48 -73.88 28.00
C GLY A 96 -17.71 -73.30 29.39
N GLU A 97 -17.00 -73.85 30.37
CA GLU A 97 -17.04 -73.41 31.76
C GLU A 97 -16.36 -72.05 31.93
N ASN A 98 -15.24 -71.85 31.22
CA ASN A 98 -14.44 -70.63 31.20
C ASN A 98 -13.46 -70.68 30.01
N ALA A 99 -13.33 -69.59 29.24
CA ALA A 99 -12.39 -69.46 28.14
C ALA A 99 -10.90 -69.52 28.57
N ASP A 100 -10.57 -69.31 29.85
CA ASP A 100 -9.21 -69.51 30.38
C ASP A 100 -8.85 -71.00 30.62
N GLU A 101 -9.86 -71.85 30.85
CA GLU A 101 -9.67 -73.20 31.36
C GLU A 101 -10.22 -74.30 30.44
N THR A 102 -11.00 -73.93 29.42
CA THR A 102 -11.64 -74.86 28.48
C THR A 102 -10.95 -74.77 27.11
N LEU A 103 -9.88 -75.53 26.93
CA LEU A 103 -9.00 -75.47 25.76
C LEU A 103 -9.36 -76.55 24.73
N VAL A 104 -9.64 -76.15 23.49
CA VAL A 104 -9.83 -76.99 22.32
C VAL A 104 -8.69 -76.73 21.35
N THR A 105 -7.91 -77.77 21.04
CA THR A 105 -6.66 -77.61 20.30
C THR A 105 -6.72 -78.03 18.83
N GLY A 106 -7.83 -78.61 18.38
CA GLY A 106 -7.90 -79.23 17.05
C GLY A 106 -7.08 -80.53 16.96
N ASP A 107 -7.08 -81.13 15.77
CA ASP A 107 -6.34 -82.37 15.42
C ASP A 107 -4.98 -82.11 14.74
N GLY A 108 -4.53 -80.85 14.69
CA GLY A 108 -3.24 -80.45 14.13
C GLY A 108 -3.25 -80.07 12.63
N ALA A 109 -4.40 -80.06 11.95
CA ALA A 109 -4.55 -79.53 10.59
C ALA A 109 -5.99 -79.04 10.31
N GLY A 110 -6.20 -78.13 9.35
CA GLY A 110 -7.56 -77.73 8.95
C GLY A 110 -8.20 -76.68 9.87
N THR A 111 -9.47 -76.85 10.28
CA THR A 111 -10.22 -75.86 11.07
C THR A 111 -10.50 -76.40 12.47
N ILE A 112 -10.29 -75.62 13.54
CA ILE A 112 -10.60 -76.05 14.92
C ILE A 112 -12.13 -76.19 15.09
N VAL A 113 -12.90 -75.21 14.60
CA VAL A 113 -14.37 -75.25 14.61
C VAL A 113 -14.92 -74.91 13.24
N GLU A 114 -15.61 -75.87 12.63
CA GLU A 114 -16.33 -75.72 11.38
C GLU A 114 -17.84 -75.69 11.65
N ILE A 115 -18.51 -74.63 11.18
CA ILE A 115 -19.96 -74.46 11.19
C ILE A 115 -20.43 -74.36 9.74
N ASP A 116 -21.22 -75.33 9.27
CA ASP A 116 -21.66 -75.38 7.87
C ASP A 116 -23.15 -75.71 7.71
N GLN A 117 -23.82 -75.00 6.81
CA GLN A 117 -25.20 -75.23 6.37
C GLN A 117 -26.27 -75.24 7.47
N VAL A 118 -26.16 -74.38 8.48
CA VAL A 118 -27.09 -74.36 9.61
C VAL A 118 -28.14 -73.26 9.48
N ALA A 119 -29.41 -73.68 9.42
CA ALA A 119 -30.55 -72.77 9.29
C ALA A 119 -31.05 -72.17 10.63
N GLY A 120 -30.73 -72.80 11.76
CA GLY A 120 -31.12 -72.35 13.10
C GLY A 120 -29.96 -71.72 13.88
N ARG A 121 -30.26 -71.16 15.06
CA ARG A 121 -29.27 -70.46 15.89
C ARG A 121 -28.14 -71.38 16.35
N ILE A 122 -26.91 -70.90 16.19
CA ILE A 122 -25.72 -71.44 16.85
C ILE A 122 -25.19 -70.41 17.83
N GLN A 123 -24.79 -70.85 19.02
CA GLN A 123 -24.04 -70.03 19.96
C GLN A 123 -22.84 -70.82 20.48
N LEU A 124 -21.65 -70.25 20.35
CA LEU A 124 -20.42 -70.75 20.96
C LEU A 124 -19.93 -69.74 22.00
N SER A 125 -19.65 -70.20 23.22
CA SER A 125 -19.08 -69.34 24.25
C SER A 125 -18.24 -70.01 25.32
N GLY A 126 -17.32 -69.27 25.93
CA GLY A 126 -16.52 -69.71 27.08
C GLY A 126 -15.45 -70.74 26.73
N LEU A 127 -14.89 -70.68 25.51
CA LEU A 127 -13.92 -71.65 24.98
C LEU A 127 -12.62 -70.95 24.55
N SER A 128 -11.50 -71.63 24.73
CA SER A 128 -10.22 -71.31 24.09
C SER A 128 -9.99 -72.25 22.90
N LEU A 129 -9.92 -71.71 21.69
CA LEU A 129 -9.70 -72.41 20.44
C LEU A 129 -8.27 -72.13 19.97
N VAL A 130 -7.31 -72.94 20.42
CA VAL A 130 -5.88 -72.67 20.25
C VAL A 130 -5.14 -73.89 19.75
N ALA A 131 -4.70 -73.87 18.49
CA ALA A 131 -4.00 -75.00 17.89
C ALA A 131 -2.52 -75.09 18.32
N PRO A 132 -1.94 -76.30 18.44
CA PRO A 132 -0.54 -76.51 18.82
C PRO A 132 0.41 -76.23 17.64
N SER A 133 1.63 -75.79 17.94
CA SER A 133 2.63 -75.20 17.02
C SER A 133 3.22 -76.10 15.90
N ALA A 134 2.63 -77.25 15.57
CA ALA A 134 3.34 -78.29 14.83
C ALA A 134 3.29 -78.24 13.29
N GLU A 135 2.43 -77.46 12.62
CA GLU A 135 2.42 -77.37 11.14
C GLU A 135 1.92 -76.00 10.61
N PRO A 136 2.72 -75.17 9.89
CA PRO A 136 2.41 -73.75 9.66
C PRO A 136 1.37 -73.38 8.58
N ALA A 137 0.87 -74.31 7.75
CA ALA A 137 0.42 -73.91 6.40
C ALA A 137 -1.10 -73.87 6.11
N THR A 138 -2.00 -74.40 6.96
CA THR A 138 -3.44 -74.52 6.58
C THR A 138 -4.46 -74.28 7.68
N ILE A 139 -4.05 -73.88 8.89
CA ILE A 139 -4.92 -73.92 10.07
C ILE A 139 -5.80 -72.66 10.15
N ARG A 140 -7.09 -72.87 10.44
CA ARG A 140 -8.11 -71.85 10.75
C ARG A 140 -8.67 -72.04 12.16
N GLY A 141 -8.97 -70.96 12.87
CA GLY A 141 -9.64 -71.04 14.17
C GLY A 141 -11.10 -71.46 14.03
N VAL A 142 -11.94 -70.56 13.53
CA VAL A 142 -13.37 -70.81 13.29
C VAL A 142 -13.71 -70.54 11.83
N ARG A 143 -14.45 -71.44 11.18
CA ARG A 143 -15.00 -71.22 9.84
C ARG A 143 -16.51 -71.39 9.85
N VAL A 144 -17.24 -70.37 9.38
CA VAL A 144 -18.71 -70.34 9.28
C VAL A 144 -19.12 -70.20 7.82
N THR A 145 -19.85 -71.19 7.30
CA THR A 145 -20.35 -71.20 5.92
C THR A 145 -21.85 -71.48 5.83
N GLN A 146 -22.53 -70.78 4.92
CA GLN A 146 -23.96 -70.97 4.58
C GLN A 146 -24.92 -71.03 5.79
N SER A 147 -24.67 -70.22 6.83
CA SER A 147 -25.39 -70.29 8.12
C SER A 147 -26.05 -68.97 8.51
N ALA A 148 -27.29 -69.02 9.01
CA ALA A 148 -28.17 -67.84 9.04
C ALA A 148 -28.23 -67.07 10.39
N ASP A 149 -27.76 -67.65 11.50
CA ASP A 149 -27.76 -67.01 12.84
C ASP A 149 -26.67 -67.67 13.70
N VAL A 150 -25.48 -67.07 13.74
CA VAL A 150 -24.34 -67.58 14.53
C VAL A 150 -23.84 -66.51 15.49
N LEU A 151 -23.76 -66.84 16.78
CA LEU A 151 -23.15 -66.01 17.82
C LEU A 151 -21.85 -66.66 18.30
N LEU A 152 -20.75 -65.95 18.14
CA LEU A 152 -19.43 -66.27 18.70
C LEU A 152 -19.17 -65.29 19.85
N HIS A 153 -19.19 -65.78 21.09
CA HIS A 153 -19.17 -64.90 22.27
C HIS A 153 -18.17 -65.38 23.33
N ASP A 154 -17.35 -64.50 23.92
CA ASP A 154 -16.39 -64.89 24.97
C ASP A 154 -15.51 -66.08 24.54
N LEU A 155 -14.92 -65.96 23.35
CA LEU A 155 -13.99 -66.95 22.80
C LEU A 155 -12.57 -66.39 22.79
N ARG A 156 -11.61 -67.24 23.16
CA ARG A 156 -10.20 -67.02 22.84
C ARG A 156 -9.84 -67.81 21.61
N ILE A 157 -9.35 -67.16 20.57
CA ILE A 157 -9.04 -67.81 19.30
C ILE A 157 -7.60 -67.47 18.95
N GLY A 158 -6.76 -68.47 18.72
CA GLY A 158 -5.37 -68.19 18.41
C GLY A 158 -4.54 -69.42 18.15
N PHE A 159 -3.23 -69.25 18.26
CA PHE A 159 -2.25 -70.28 18.00
C PHE A 159 -1.17 -70.24 19.09
N ASP A 160 -0.76 -71.41 19.59
CA ASP A 160 0.28 -71.53 20.62
C ASP A 160 1.67 -71.26 20.03
N ASP A 161 2.43 -70.33 20.61
CA ASP A 161 3.74 -69.88 20.14
C ASP A 161 4.94 -70.51 20.90
N ARG A 162 4.69 -71.35 21.92
CA ARG A 162 5.69 -72.08 22.73
C ARG A 162 6.96 -71.28 23.11
N GLY A 163 6.87 -69.97 23.29
CA GLY A 163 7.81 -69.18 24.09
C GLY A 163 9.29 -69.07 23.65
N ALA A 164 9.66 -69.28 22.38
CA ALA A 164 11.08 -69.21 21.98
C ALA A 164 11.53 -67.91 21.28
N SER A 165 10.64 -67.14 20.64
CA SER A 165 11.01 -65.92 19.89
C SER A 165 10.15 -64.68 20.17
N GLY A 166 8.95 -64.83 20.76
CA GLY A 166 8.01 -63.72 20.90
C GLY A 166 7.44 -63.19 19.58
N GLU A 167 7.66 -63.92 18.47
CA GLU A 167 7.13 -63.61 17.14
C GLU A 167 6.01 -64.60 16.79
N CYS A 168 4.89 -64.08 16.28
CA CYS A 168 3.80 -64.91 15.84
C CYS A 168 3.98 -65.35 14.37
N VAL A 169 4.03 -66.66 14.13
CA VAL A 169 4.36 -67.28 12.83
C VAL A 169 3.37 -68.38 12.43
N HIS A 170 2.11 -68.30 12.87
CA HIS A 170 1.15 -69.39 12.74
C HIS A 170 -0.27 -68.91 12.38
N GLY A 171 -0.97 -69.73 11.58
CA GLY A 171 -2.41 -69.61 11.32
C GLY A 171 -2.76 -68.65 10.18
N LEU A 172 -3.54 -69.11 9.20
CA LEU A 172 -3.90 -68.29 8.04
C LEU A 172 -5.08 -67.36 8.36
N VAL A 173 -6.09 -67.86 9.09
CA VAL A 173 -7.29 -67.09 9.42
C VAL A 173 -7.78 -67.42 10.83
N GLY A 174 -8.06 -66.42 11.65
CA GLY A 174 -8.66 -66.60 12.98
C GLY A 174 -10.13 -67.00 12.88
N VAL A 175 -10.94 -66.14 12.27
CA VAL A 175 -12.36 -66.38 11.98
C VAL A 175 -12.64 -66.14 10.50
N GLU A 176 -13.21 -67.12 9.80
CA GLU A 176 -13.67 -67.00 8.41
C GLU A 176 -15.20 -67.11 8.34
N VAL A 177 -15.84 -66.17 7.64
CA VAL A 177 -17.28 -66.12 7.42
C VAL A 177 -17.57 -66.05 5.93
N SER A 178 -18.43 -66.93 5.41
CA SER A 178 -18.83 -66.93 3.99
C SER A 178 -20.32 -67.22 3.82
N SER A 179 -21.04 -66.35 3.10
CA SER A 179 -22.49 -66.45 2.87
C SER A 179 -23.30 -66.72 4.15
N SER A 180 -22.94 -66.05 5.25
CA SER A 180 -23.48 -66.31 6.60
C SER A 180 -23.75 -65.03 7.38
N ASN A 181 -24.60 -65.11 8.40
CA ASN A 181 -24.87 -64.02 9.35
C ASN A 181 -24.25 -64.36 10.71
N VAL A 182 -23.25 -63.59 11.12
CA VAL A 182 -22.41 -63.85 12.28
C VAL A 182 -22.30 -62.61 13.16
N VAL A 183 -22.54 -62.79 14.46
CA VAL A 183 -22.23 -61.81 15.50
C VAL A 183 -21.06 -62.32 16.34
N MET A 184 -20.00 -61.53 16.41
CA MET A 184 -18.86 -61.73 17.29
C MET A 184 -18.94 -60.72 18.43
N SER A 185 -18.89 -61.18 19.68
CA SER A 185 -18.92 -60.31 20.87
C SER A 185 -17.94 -60.76 21.96
N GLU A 186 -17.20 -59.86 22.60
CA GLU A 186 -16.32 -60.21 23.73
C GLU A 186 -15.25 -61.26 23.38
N ASN A 187 -14.81 -61.32 22.11
CA ASN A 187 -13.83 -62.31 21.67
C ASN A 187 -12.41 -61.75 21.74
N PHE A 188 -11.45 -62.62 22.05
CA PHE A 188 -10.02 -62.32 22.04
C PHE A 188 -9.32 -63.19 21.01
N ILE A 189 -9.05 -62.62 19.84
CA ILE A 189 -8.26 -63.25 18.78
C ILE A 189 -6.81 -62.82 18.96
N TYR A 190 -5.86 -63.75 19.02
CA TYR A 190 -4.45 -63.42 19.22
C TYR A 190 -3.53 -64.37 18.44
N CYS A 191 -2.35 -63.87 18.09
CA CYS A 191 -1.34 -64.57 17.32
C CYS A 191 -1.91 -65.28 16.08
N VAL A 192 -2.53 -64.52 15.18
CA VAL A 192 -2.96 -65.01 13.86
C VAL A 192 -2.06 -64.39 12.78
N GLY A 193 -1.42 -65.20 11.95
CA GLY A 193 -0.64 -64.79 10.78
C GLY A 193 0.87 -64.92 10.93
N PHE A 194 1.64 -64.28 10.04
CA PHE A 194 3.08 -64.48 9.90
C PHE A 194 3.88 -63.19 10.15
N SER A 195 4.89 -63.23 11.04
CA SER A 195 5.77 -62.08 11.33
C SER A 195 6.77 -61.76 10.22
N SER A 196 7.08 -62.73 9.35
CA SER A 196 8.21 -62.68 8.40
C SER A 196 7.83 -62.96 6.94
N GLU A 197 6.57 -63.30 6.66
CA GLU A 197 6.04 -63.63 5.33
C GLU A 197 4.69 -62.94 5.12
N THR A 198 4.25 -62.81 3.86
CA THR A 198 2.95 -62.22 3.53
C THR A 198 1.82 -63.23 3.78
N GLY A 199 0.66 -62.76 4.26
CA GLY A 199 -0.50 -63.59 4.60
C GLY A 199 -0.89 -63.55 6.08
N GLY A 200 -2.11 -64.02 6.39
CA GLY A 200 -2.70 -63.95 7.72
C GLY A 200 -3.84 -62.92 7.80
N THR A 201 -4.98 -63.32 8.34
CA THR A 201 -6.12 -62.42 8.57
C THR A 201 -6.80 -62.76 9.88
N GLY A 202 -6.93 -61.80 10.80
CA GLY A 202 -7.64 -62.02 12.06
C GLY A 202 -9.09 -62.46 11.82
N VAL A 203 -9.83 -61.65 11.06
CA VAL A 203 -11.23 -61.92 10.68
C VAL A 203 -11.42 -61.73 9.18
N LEU A 204 -11.88 -62.76 8.48
CA LEU A 204 -12.15 -62.75 7.04
C LEU A 204 -13.64 -62.93 6.77
N SER A 205 -14.30 -61.91 6.23
CA SER A 205 -15.68 -61.96 5.74
C SER A 205 -15.71 -61.99 4.22
N GLN A 206 -16.27 -63.04 3.65
CA GLN A 206 -16.38 -63.27 2.20
C GLN A 206 -17.80 -63.02 1.69
N THR A 207 -17.92 -62.93 0.36
CA THR A 207 -19.12 -62.54 -0.38
C THR A 207 -20.44 -63.09 0.19
N GLY A 208 -21.41 -62.20 0.36
CA GLY A 208 -22.77 -62.51 0.80
C GLY A 208 -22.92 -62.72 2.31
N SER A 209 -21.94 -62.30 3.11
CA SER A 209 -21.99 -62.38 4.58
C SER A 209 -22.52 -61.09 5.22
N ASP A 210 -23.08 -61.22 6.41
CA ASP A 210 -23.43 -60.13 7.33
C ASP A 210 -22.66 -60.35 8.63
N LEU A 211 -21.63 -59.52 8.87
CA LEU A 211 -20.73 -59.65 10.00
C LEU A 211 -20.89 -58.44 10.93
N THR A 212 -21.17 -58.71 12.21
CA THR A 212 -21.13 -57.72 13.28
C THR A 212 -20.07 -58.11 14.31
N VAL A 213 -19.16 -57.20 14.65
CA VAL A 213 -18.11 -57.40 15.67
C VAL A 213 -18.27 -56.37 16.78
N ILE A 214 -18.35 -56.82 18.03
CA ILE A 214 -18.66 -55.98 19.20
C ILE A 214 -17.68 -56.31 20.32
N ASP A 215 -17.13 -55.32 21.03
CA ASP A 215 -16.32 -55.51 22.24
C ASP A 215 -15.25 -56.61 22.09
N SER A 216 -14.61 -56.70 20.92
CA SER A 216 -13.70 -57.78 20.60
C SER A 216 -12.29 -57.24 20.34
N SER A 217 -11.28 -57.99 20.76
CA SER A 217 -9.88 -57.66 20.55
C SER A 217 -9.26 -58.63 19.55
N VAL A 218 -8.68 -58.11 18.48
CA VAL A 218 -8.07 -58.87 17.40
C VAL A 218 -6.59 -58.48 17.25
N GLY A 219 -5.71 -59.34 17.72
CA GLY A 219 -4.28 -59.30 17.49
C GLY A 219 -3.89 -60.20 16.33
N ALA A 220 -3.74 -59.64 15.13
CA ALA A 220 -3.31 -60.35 13.94
C ALA A 220 -2.04 -59.71 13.36
N VAL A 221 -1.02 -60.51 13.09
CA VAL A 221 0.22 -60.12 12.40
C VAL A 221 0.13 -60.53 10.93
N GLY A 222 0.77 -59.78 10.03
CA GLY A 222 0.72 -60.05 8.59
C GLY A 222 -0.24 -59.12 7.84
N SER A 223 -1.11 -59.66 6.99
CA SER A 223 -1.82 -58.86 5.98
C SER A 223 -2.96 -57.97 6.51
N PHE A 224 -3.90 -58.51 7.30
CA PHE A 224 -5.12 -57.79 7.69
C PHE A 224 -5.59 -58.09 9.12
N GLY A 225 -6.02 -57.06 9.85
CA GLY A 225 -6.79 -57.25 11.10
C GLY A 225 -8.17 -57.83 10.80
N LEU A 226 -8.92 -57.14 9.92
CA LEU A 226 -10.17 -57.59 9.34
C LEU A 226 -10.17 -57.36 7.83
N ARG A 227 -10.59 -58.37 7.06
CA ARG A 227 -10.86 -58.22 5.63
C ARG A 227 -12.31 -58.57 5.31
N SER A 228 -13.01 -57.68 4.61
CA SER A 228 -14.40 -57.87 4.17
C SER A 228 -14.50 -57.73 2.66
N LEU A 229 -15.06 -58.73 1.99
CA LEU A 229 -15.26 -58.74 0.54
C LEU A 229 -16.75 -58.90 0.22
N ALA A 230 -17.34 -57.93 -0.49
CA ALA A 230 -18.72 -57.95 -0.97
C ALA A 230 -19.73 -58.43 0.10
N SER A 231 -19.61 -57.88 1.31
CA SER A 231 -20.33 -58.26 2.52
C SER A 231 -20.81 -57.03 3.28
N LYS A 232 -21.77 -57.22 4.18
CA LYS A 232 -22.18 -56.21 5.17
C LYS A 232 -21.28 -56.32 6.40
N LEU A 233 -20.86 -55.17 6.93
CA LEU A 233 -19.95 -55.08 8.07
C LEU A 233 -20.37 -53.97 9.03
N ALA A 234 -20.44 -54.30 10.31
CA ALA A 234 -20.52 -53.34 11.42
C ALA A 234 -19.53 -53.74 12.51
N VAL A 235 -18.78 -52.78 13.04
CA VAL A 235 -17.81 -53.00 14.11
C VAL A 235 -18.02 -51.95 15.20
N SER A 236 -18.14 -52.37 16.46
CA SER A 236 -18.25 -51.46 17.58
C SER A 236 -17.39 -51.85 18.79
N ASP A 237 -16.87 -50.86 19.52
CA ASP A 237 -16.11 -51.01 20.77
C ASP A 237 -14.96 -52.04 20.68
N SER A 238 -14.35 -52.20 19.50
CA SER A 238 -13.43 -53.31 19.21
C SER A 238 -12.03 -52.80 18.85
N SER A 239 -10.99 -53.57 19.19
CA SER A 239 -9.60 -53.19 18.96
C SER A 239 -8.90 -54.15 17.99
N PHE A 240 -8.18 -53.60 17.01
CA PHE A 240 -7.32 -54.35 16.09
C PHE A 240 -5.89 -53.84 16.26
N THR A 241 -5.01 -54.69 16.79
CA THR A 241 -3.64 -54.30 17.18
C THR A 241 -2.60 -55.20 16.54
N SER A 242 -1.38 -54.68 16.34
CA SER A 242 -0.20 -55.45 15.88
C SER A 242 -0.27 -55.93 14.42
N VAL A 243 -0.90 -55.16 13.54
CA VAL A 243 -1.06 -55.47 12.11
C VAL A 243 0.22 -55.16 11.32
N ASN A 244 1.30 -55.86 11.65
CA ASN A 244 2.63 -55.47 11.22
C ASN A 244 3.03 -56.10 9.87
N ARG A 245 3.65 -55.30 8.98
CA ARG A 245 4.24 -55.77 7.72
C ARG A 245 5.67 -56.26 7.93
N PRO A 246 6.08 -57.38 7.31
CA PRO A 246 7.46 -57.83 7.32
C PRO A 246 8.40 -56.77 6.71
N PRO A 247 9.63 -56.55 7.23
CA PRO A 247 10.59 -55.58 6.70
C PRO A 247 10.96 -55.75 5.20
N THR A 248 10.57 -56.85 4.58
CA THR A 248 10.92 -57.28 3.22
C THR A 248 9.80 -57.14 2.19
N ALA A 249 8.55 -56.84 2.59
CA ALA A 249 7.44 -56.66 1.65
C ALA A 249 7.63 -55.37 0.82
N GLU A 250 7.12 -55.30 -0.41
CA GLU A 250 7.26 -54.12 -1.29
C GLU A 250 6.33 -52.97 -0.84
N GLN A 251 6.69 -51.72 -1.14
CA GLN A 251 6.03 -50.50 -0.64
C GLN A 251 4.56 -50.31 -1.08
N TYR A 252 4.03 -51.22 -1.91
CA TYR A 252 2.75 -51.09 -2.60
C TYR A 252 1.75 -52.22 -2.29
N GLU A 253 2.06 -53.12 -1.37
CA GLU A 253 1.14 -54.21 -1.00
C GLU A 253 0.15 -53.75 0.08
N SER A 254 -1.11 -54.18 -0.02
CA SER A 254 -2.21 -53.87 0.94
C SER A 254 -1.98 -54.45 2.35
N ASP A 255 -0.85 -55.11 2.56
CA ASP A 255 -0.47 -55.79 3.79
C ASP A 255 -0.18 -54.79 4.92
N GLY A 256 -0.58 -55.18 6.13
CA GLY A 256 -0.50 -54.31 7.30
C GLY A 256 -1.67 -53.33 7.42
N THR A 257 -2.82 -53.67 6.84
CA THR A 257 -4.05 -52.85 6.92
C THR A 257 -4.93 -53.30 8.08
N GLY A 258 -5.37 -52.36 8.92
CA GLY A 258 -6.26 -52.65 10.05
C GLY A 258 -7.57 -53.30 9.61
N ILE A 259 -8.38 -52.55 8.85
CA ILE A 259 -9.65 -53.00 8.28
C ILE A 259 -9.64 -52.75 6.77
N PHE A 260 -9.76 -53.81 5.96
CA PHE A 260 -9.74 -53.76 4.50
C PHE A 260 -11.09 -54.20 3.93
N ILE A 261 -11.81 -53.29 3.27
CA ILE A 261 -13.18 -53.51 2.77
C ILE A 261 -13.23 -53.36 1.25
N GLU A 262 -13.49 -54.45 0.56
CA GLU A 262 -13.61 -54.50 -0.90
C GLU A 262 -15.07 -54.67 -1.32
N GLN A 263 -15.50 -53.85 -2.28
CA GLN A 263 -16.80 -53.98 -2.94
C GLN A 263 -17.99 -54.00 -1.97
N SER A 264 -17.98 -53.15 -0.93
CA SER A 264 -19.12 -53.05 -0.02
C SER A 264 -20.39 -52.71 -0.79
N THR A 265 -21.50 -53.35 -0.42
CA THR A 265 -22.81 -53.17 -1.07
C THR A 265 -23.73 -52.22 -0.31
N GLU A 266 -23.43 -51.98 0.97
CA GLU A 266 -24.16 -51.09 1.87
C GLU A 266 -23.17 -50.16 2.61
N GLU A 267 -23.72 -49.28 3.44
CA GLU A 267 -22.93 -48.47 4.39
C GLU A 267 -22.18 -49.37 5.38
N VAL A 268 -20.92 -49.03 5.64
CA VAL A 268 -20.12 -49.64 6.71
C VAL A 268 -20.06 -48.70 7.90
N VAL A 269 -20.30 -49.25 9.10
CA VAL A 269 -20.30 -48.48 10.36
C VAL A 269 -19.22 -49.02 11.29
N LEU A 270 -18.33 -48.13 11.72
CA LEU A 270 -17.24 -48.37 12.67
C LEU A 270 -17.40 -47.38 13.83
N ASP A 271 -17.65 -47.86 15.04
CA ASP A 271 -17.98 -47.02 16.21
C ASP A 271 -17.14 -47.41 17.43
N GLY A 272 -16.37 -46.51 18.02
CA GLY A 272 -15.51 -46.87 19.16
C GLY A 272 -14.39 -47.87 18.80
N VAL A 273 -13.86 -47.81 17.57
CA VAL A 273 -12.85 -48.77 17.08
C VAL A 273 -11.44 -48.25 17.38
N THR A 274 -10.58 -49.11 17.92
CA THR A 274 -9.14 -48.81 18.09
C THR A 274 -8.32 -49.59 17.08
N LEU A 275 -7.58 -48.90 16.20
CA LEU A 275 -6.64 -49.49 15.26
C LEU A 275 -5.23 -49.00 15.59
N SER A 276 -4.29 -49.92 15.81
CA SER A 276 -2.91 -49.51 16.08
C SER A 276 -1.84 -50.51 15.66
N GLY A 277 -0.63 -49.97 15.41
CA GLY A 277 0.56 -50.76 15.11
C GLY A 277 0.48 -51.45 13.74
N GLY A 278 -0.12 -50.75 12.77
CA GLY A 278 -0.11 -51.16 11.38
C GLY A 278 1.06 -50.59 10.59
N SER A 279 1.15 -50.91 9.31
CA SER A 279 2.22 -50.40 8.43
C SER A 279 1.73 -49.76 7.15
N PHE A 280 0.43 -49.90 6.82
CA PHE A 280 -0.14 -49.34 5.60
C PHE A 280 -1.35 -48.46 5.88
N VAL A 281 -2.57 -49.00 5.89
CA VAL A 281 -3.79 -48.20 6.06
C VAL A 281 -4.53 -48.62 7.34
N GLY A 282 -5.07 -47.67 8.11
CA GLY A 282 -5.99 -48.00 9.21
C GLY A 282 -7.27 -48.63 8.66
N VAL A 283 -8.04 -47.86 7.90
CA VAL A 283 -9.25 -48.31 7.20
C VAL A 283 -9.13 -48.06 5.70
N TRP A 284 -9.14 -49.14 4.91
CA TRP A 284 -9.24 -49.07 3.46
C TRP A 284 -10.63 -49.48 3.01
N MET A 285 -11.29 -48.68 2.17
CA MET A 285 -12.65 -49.01 1.71
C MET A 285 -12.94 -48.65 0.25
N GLU A 286 -13.44 -49.64 -0.48
CA GLU A 286 -14.18 -49.48 -1.73
C GLU A 286 -15.68 -49.74 -1.49
N GLY A 287 -16.50 -48.71 -1.59
CA GLY A 287 -17.95 -48.81 -1.39
C GLY A 287 -18.69 -47.46 -1.37
N PRO A 288 -20.02 -47.49 -1.16
CA PRO A 288 -20.86 -46.30 -1.27
C PRO A 288 -20.73 -45.35 -0.06
N SER A 289 -20.61 -45.86 1.17
CA SER A 289 -20.57 -45.00 2.36
C SER A 289 -19.81 -45.62 3.53
N LEU A 290 -18.99 -44.84 4.22
CA LEU A 290 -18.32 -45.20 5.48
C LEU A 290 -18.70 -44.20 6.58
N THR A 291 -19.07 -44.71 7.76
CA THR A 291 -19.26 -43.93 8.98
C THR A 291 -18.30 -44.44 10.05
N LEU A 292 -17.39 -43.56 10.50
CA LEU A 292 -16.38 -43.80 11.54
C LEU A 292 -16.63 -42.82 12.70
N THR A 293 -16.96 -43.33 13.88
CA THR A 293 -17.29 -42.51 15.06
C THR A 293 -16.48 -42.92 16.28
N ASP A 294 -16.10 -41.93 17.10
CA ASP A 294 -15.47 -42.10 18.42
C ASP A 294 -14.30 -43.10 18.46
N SER A 295 -13.51 -43.14 17.38
CA SER A 295 -12.48 -44.15 17.13
C SER A 295 -11.05 -43.61 17.34
N ASP A 296 -10.05 -44.50 17.41
CA ASP A 296 -8.63 -44.15 17.59
C ASP A 296 -7.79 -44.91 16.56
N LEU A 297 -7.05 -44.19 15.71
CA LEU A 297 -6.17 -44.73 14.69
C LEU A 297 -4.76 -44.20 14.93
N SER A 298 -3.80 -45.10 15.17
CA SER A 298 -2.41 -44.70 15.42
C SER A 298 -1.35 -45.57 14.76
N ASN A 299 -0.23 -44.94 14.35
CA ASN A 299 0.92 -45.59 13.72
C ASN A 299 0.56 -46.33 12.42
N PHE A 300 0.12 -45.58 11.40
CA PHE A 300 -0.13 -46.10 10.04
C PHE A 300 0.50 -45.19 9.00
N ALA A 301 0.63 -45.66 7.74
CA ALA A 301 0.97 -44.77 6.63
C ALA A 301 -0.22 -43.87 6.26
N TYR A 302 -1.43 -44.44 6.20
CA TYR A 302 -2.68 -43.70 6.00
C TYR A 302 -3.70 -44.06 7.08
N GLY A 303 -4.50 -43.09 7.52
CA GLY A 303 -5.58 -43.34 8.49
C GLY A 303 -6.78 -44.01 7.82
N VAL A 304 -7.61 -43.20 7.16
CA VAL A 304 -8.76 -43.66 6.36
C VAL A 304 -8.46 -43.39 4.88
N TYR A 305 -8.52 -44.43 4.06
CA TYR A 305 -8.35 -44.34 2.62
C TYR A 305 -9.58 -44.86 1.87
N LEU A 306 -10.29 -43.95 1.19
CA LEU A 306 -11.36 -44.25 0.24
C LEU A 306 -10.87 -43.98 -1.18
N PRO A 307 -10.19 -44.96 -1.82
CA PRO A 307 -9.73 -44.80 -3.20
C PRO A 307 -10.90 -44.72 -4.17
N GLY A 308 -10.67 -44.13 -5.34
CA GLY A 308 -11.60 -44.11 -6.45
C GLY A 308 -11.15 -43.18 -7.57
N ASP A 309 -11.66 -43.41 -8.77
CA ASP A 309 -11.62 -42.42 -9.85
C ASP A 309 -12.59 -41.27 -9.51
N SER A 310 -12.31 -40.07 -9.97
CA SER A 310 -13.14 -38.88 -9.75
C SER A 310 -14.57 -39.06 -10.28
N ALA A 311 -14.74 -39.82 -11.37
CA ALA A 311 -16.05 -40.21 -11.90
C ALA A 311 -16.89 -41.06 -10.94
N LEU A 312 -16.26 -41.73 -9.96
CA LEU A 312 -16.90 -42.56 -8.94
C LEU A 312 -17.16 -41.81 -7.63
N ALA A 313 -16.68 -40.56 -7.48
CA ALA A 313 -16.89 -39.76 -6.27
C ALA A 313 -18.38 -39.38 -6.08
N SER A 314 -19.11 -39.21 -7.18
CA SER A 314 -20.51 -38.79 -7.15
C SER A 314 -21.39 -39.83 -6.44
N GLY A 315 -22.03 -39.42 -5.34
CA GLY A 315 -22.91 -40.27 -4.53
C GLY A 315 -22.21 -41.06 -3.42
N ARG A 316 -20.88 -41.06 -3.33
CA ARG A 316 -20.14 -41.65 -2.19
C ARG A 316 -20.10 -40.69 -1.01
N GLN A 317 -20.12 -41.25 0.21
CA GLN A 317 -20.12 -40.49 1.47
C GLN A 317 -19.07 -41.03 2.46
N LEU A 318 -18.36 -40.14 3.15
CA LEU A 318 -17.49 -40.44 4.28
C LEU A 318 -17.90 -39.57 5.47
N THR A 319 -18.18 -40.18 6.62
CA THR A 319 -18.42 -39.48 7.87
C THR A 319 -17.37 -39.91 8.89
N VAL A 320 -16.64 -38.95 9.45
CA VAL A 320 -15.67 -39.13 10.54
C VAL A 320 -16.05 -38.20 11.69
N SER A 321 -16.30 -38.73 12.88
CA SER A 321 -16.69 -37.90 14.04
C SER A 321 -16.00 -38.37 15.31
N GLY A 322 -15.55 -37.44 16.16
CA GLY A 322 -14.96 -37.76 17.47
C GLY A 322 -13.73 -38.67 17.41
N THR A 323 -13.08 -38.76 16.24
CA THR A 323 -12.00 -39.73 15.99
C THR A 323 -10.64 -39.11 16.23
N VAL A 324 -9.70 -39.87 16.79
CA VAL A 324 -8.31 -39.46 17.02
C VAL A 324 -7.39 -40.16 16.01
N PHE A 325 -6.57 -39.37 15.32
CA PHE A 325 -5.50 -39.82 14.45
C PHE A 325 -4.17 -39.41 15.06
N SER A 326 -3.28 -40.37 15.31
CA SER A 326 -1.97 -40.10 15.92
C SER A 326 -0.83 -40.76 15.16
N ASP A 327 0.21 -40.00 14.84
CA ASP A 327 1.43 -40.51 14.17
C ASP A 327 1.12 -41.22 12.83
N ILE A 328 0.32 -40.57 11.97
CA ILE A 328 0.00 -41.05 10.61
C ILE A 328 1.00 -40.47 9.60
N LEU A 329 1.79 -41.32 8.95
CA LEU A 329 2.97 -40.90 8.18
C LEU A 329 2.68 -40.16 6.87
N GLN A 330 1.51 -40.37 6.26
CA GLN A 330 1.04 -39.67 5.06
C GLN A 330 -0.29 -38.98 5.37
N GLU A 331 -1.41 -39.38 4.76
CA GLU A 331 -2.71 -38.71 4.97
C GLU A 331 -3.54 -39.43 6.03
N SER A 332 -3.99 -38.70 7.06
CA SER A 332 -4.93 -39.23 8.05
C SER A 332 -6.29 -39.51 7.43
N VAL A 333 -6.75 -38.67 6.50
CA VAL A 333 -7.92 -38.93 5.66
C VAL A 333 -7.59 -38.65 4.20
N LEU A 334 -7.73 -39.66 3.35
CA LEU A 334 -7.65 -39.53 1.89
C LEU A 334 -8.95 -40.06 1.27
N ALA A 335 -9.80 -39.16 0.76
CA ALA A 335 -11.14 -39.53 0.32
C ALA A 335 -11.50 -38.98 -1.07
N VAL A 336 -11.97 -39.87 -1.95
CA VAL A 336 -12.60 -39.52 -3.23
C VAL A 336 -14.13 -39.67 -3.10
N ALA A 337 -14.74 -38.80 -2.27
CA ALA A 337 -16.14 -38.85 -1.86
C ALA A 337 -16.59 -37.52 -1.22
N SER A 338 -17.91 -37.29 -1.12
CA SER A 338 -18.42 -36.25 -0.21
C SER A 338 -18.06 -36.63 1.23
N THR A 339 -17.53 -35.68 2.01
CA THR A 339 -16.86 -35.99 3.27
C THR A 339 -17.30 -35.05 4.38
N SER A 340 -17.62 -35.59 5.55
CA SER A 340 -17.93 -34.85 6.78
C SER A 340 -17.00 -35.25 7.91
N ILE A 341 -16.19 -34.33 8.42
CA ILE A 341 -15.32 -34.49 9.59
C ILE A 341 -15.82 -33.58 10.71
N ALA A 342 -16.04 -34.13 11.91
CA ALA A 342 -16.54 -33.36 13.05
C ALA A 342 -15.84 -33.74 14.37
N GLY A 343 -15.44 -32.77 15.18
CA GLY A 343 -14.95 -33.04 16.54
C GLY A 343 -13.74 -33.97 16.63
N SER A 344 -12.96 -34.10 15.56
CA SER A 344 -11.86 -35.08 15.45
C SER A 344 -10.50 -34.43 15.69
N THR A 345 -9.52 -35.22 16.12
CA THR A 345 -8.16 -34.74 16.44
C THR A 345 -7.12 -35.43 15.57
N PHE A 346 -6.19 -34.67 15.02
CA PHE A 346 -5.09 -35.12 14.17
C PHE A 346 -3.78 -34.59 14.78
N SER A 347 -2.84 -35.49 15.12
CA SER A 347 -1.58 -35.08 15.77
C SER A 347 -0.40 -35.99 15.48
N SER A 348 0.83 -35.48 15.58
CA SER A 348 2.08 -36.26 15.62
C SER A 348 2.85 -36.01 16.92
N ASN A 349 3.40 -37.08 17.50
CA ASN A 349 4.26 -37.05 18.70
C ASN A 349 5.75 -37.11 18.36
N SER A 350 6.11 -37.39 17.11
CA SER A 350 7.49 -37.55 16.67
C SER A 350 8.07 -36.20 16.24
N LEU A 351 8.82 -35.54 17.13
CA LEU A 351 9.55 -34.27 16.92
C LEU A 351 10.74 -34.37 15.93
N LEU A 352 10.66 -35.18 14.89
CA LEU A 352 11.67 -35.26 13.83
C LEU A 352 11.08 -34.67 12.55
N ILE A 353 11.01 -33.34 12.51
CA ILE A 353 10.69 -32.58 11.32
C ILE A 353 12.00 -32.39 10.58
N ASP A 354 12.34 -33.37 9.75
CA ASP A 354 13.33 -33.19 8.69
C ASP A 354 12.64 -33.64 7.39
N PRO A 355 12.22 -32.70 6.52
CA PRO A 355 11.57 -33.03 5.25
C PRO A 355 12.44 -33.92 4.35
N SER A 356 13.76 -33.96 4.54
CA SER A 356 14.68 -34.85 3.81
C SER A 356 14.59 -36.32 4.25
N SER A 357 13.97 -36.60 5.41
CA SER A 357 13.91 -37.94 6.00
C SER A 357 12.70 -38.80 5.56
N GLY A 358 11.80 -38.25 4.74
CA GLY A 358 10.82 -39.02 3.97
C GLY A 358 9.55 -39.50 4.69
N GLY A 359 9.11 -38.83 5.77
CA GLY A 359 7.85 -39.14 6.46
C GLY A 359 7.03 -37.89 6.77
N ALA A 360 6.23 -37.41 5.82
CA ALA A 360 5.48 -36.15 5.97
C ALA A 360 4.05 -36.39 6.47
N TYR A 361 3.85 -36.27 7.78
CA TYR A 361 2.53 -36.39 8.45
C TYR A 361 1.53 -35.36 7.88
N SER A 362 0.33 -35.78 7.50
CA SER A 362 -0.70 -34.92 6.89
C SER A 362 -2.09 -35.18 7.49
N GLY A 363 -2.91 -34.13 7.53
CA GLY A 363 -4.27 -34.18 8.05
C GLY A 363 -5.26 -34.82 7.07
N ALA A 364 -5.92 -34.03 6.23
CA ALA A 364 -6.99 -34.51 5.35
C ALA A 364 -6.89 -33.99 3.92
N ARG A 365 -7.08 -34.89 2.94
CA ARG A 365 -7.21 -34.59 1.52
C ARG A 365 -8.52 -35.16 0.96
N ILE A 366 -9.38 -34.26 0.47
CA ILE A 366 -10.73 -34.57 0.00
C ILE A 366 -10.87 -34.18 -1.47
N ILE A 367 -11.29 -35.13 -2.31
CA ILE A 367 -11.55 -34.94 -3.74
C ILE A 367 -13.03 -35.26 -4.01
N ALA A 368 -13.85 -34.23 -4.24
CA ALA A 368 -15.31 -34.37 -4.25
C ALA A 368 -16.00 -33.59 -5.38
N PRO A 369 -15.76 -33.93 -6.67
CA PRO A 369 -16.41 -33.26 -7.79
C PRO A 369 -17.93 -33.40 -7.68
N ASN A 370 -18.65 -32.27 -7.73
CA ASN A 370 -20.09 -32.12 -7.53
C ASN A 370 -20.60 -32.57 -6.15
N GLY A 371 -19.69 -32.79 -5.19
CA GLY A 371 -19.99 -33.24 -3.82
C GLY A 371 -19.92 -32.11 -2.79
N VAL A 372 -20.04 -32.50 -1.51
CA VAL A 372 -19.97 -31.58 -0.36
C VAL A 372 -18.84 -32.02 0.58
N ALA A 373 -18.07 -31.06 1.10
CA ALA A 373 -17.06 -31.30 2.12
C ALA A 373 -17.32 -30.42 3.36
N THR A 374 -17.48 -31.03 4.53
CA THR A 374 -17.67 -30.30 5.80
C THR A 374 -16.62 -30.71 6.82
N VAL A 375 -15.91 -29.75 7.42
CA VAL A 375 -14.91 -29.99 8.48
C VAL A 375 -15.20 -29.05 9.64
N THR A 376 -15.59 -29.59 10.79
CA THR A 376 -16.10 -28.76 11.90
C THR A 376 -15.50 -29.16 13.24
N SER A 377 -15.21 -28.16 14.08
CA SER A 377 -14.77 -28.35 15.47
C SER A 377 -13.62 -29.35 15.64
N SER A 378 -12.72 -29.45 14.66
CA SER A 378 -11.63 -30.42 14.63
C SER A 378 -10.28 -29.77 14.91
N VAL A 379 -9.34 -30.54 15.45
CA VAL A 379 -8.00 -30.08 15.84
C VAL A 379 -6.95 -30.78 14.98
N PHE A 380 -6.08 -29.99 14.35
CA PHE A 380 -4.94 -30.43 13.54
C PHE A 380 -3.68 -29.81 14.17
N ASP A 381 -2.83 -30.60 14.80
CA ASP A 381 -1.72 -30.08 15.61
C ASP A 381 -0.41 -30.83 15.33
N ASN A 382 0.68 -30.10 15.12
CA ASN A 382 2.02 -30.65 14.86
C ASN A 382 2.03 -31.62 13.66
N LEU A 383 1.57 -31.16 12.49
CA LEU A 383 1.55 -31.94 11.26
C LEU A 383 2.71 -31.51 10.35
N GLY A 384 3.12 -32.40 9.45
CA GLY A 384 4.19 -32.14 8.49
C GLY A 384 3.74 -31.21 7.36
N VAL A 385 3.19 -31.78 6.29
CA VAL A 385 3.04 -31.05 5.02
C VAL A 385 1.69 -30.37 4.81
N ARG A 386 0.60 -30.85 5.44
CA ARG A 386 -0.76 -30.33 5.18
C ARG A 386 -1.71 -30.47 6.36
N GLY A 387 -2.52 -29.43 6.59
CA GLY A 387 -3.71 -29.46 7.44
C GLY A 387 -4.89 -30.11 6.71
N VAL A 388 -5.66 -29.33 5.94
CA VAL A 388 -6.82 -29.80 5.16
C VAL A 388 -6.76 -29.25 3.74
N THR A 389 -6.95 -30.12 2.75
CA THR A 389 -7.05 -29.74 1.34
C THR A 389 -8.31 -30.33 0.72
N VAL A 390 -9.16 -29.47 0.15
CA VAL A 390 -10.37 -29.86 -0.60
C VAL A 390 -10.23 -29.41 -2.05
N VAL A 391 -10.38 -30.33 -2.99
CA VAL A 391 -10.13 -30.05 -4.43
C VAL A 391 -11.26 -30.60 -5.29
N GLY A 392 -11.72 -29.80 -6.24
CA GLY A 392 -12.44 -30.28 -7.42
C GLY A 392 -11.52 -31.03 -8.39
N ASN A 393 -11.97 -31.26 -9.62
CA ASN A 393 -11.13 -31.79 -10.70
C ASN A 393 -11.80 -31.59 -12.08
N ASN A 394 -11.29 -32.26 -13.11
CA ASN A 394 -11.81 -32.21 -14.48
C ASN A 394 -13.27 -32.69 -14.62
N ASP A 395 -13.81 -33.43 -13.65
CA ASP A 395 -15.20 -33.89 -13.62
C ASP A 395 -16.16 -32.89 -12.95
N GLY A 396 -15.63 -31.79 -12.40
CA GLY A 396 -16.40 -30.68 -11.86
C GLY A 396 -15.81 -30.08 -10.59
N ASN A 397 -16.32 -28.90 -10.25
CA ASN A 397 -16.04 -28.22 -8.99
C ASN A 397 -16.65 -28.99 -7.80
N VAL A 398 -16.12 -28.79 -6.61
CA VAL A 398 -16.83 -29.17 -5.37
C VAL A 398 -18.04 -28.23 -5.21
N ALA A 399 -19.23 -28.77 -4.96
CA ALA A 399 -20.45 -27.95 -4.93
C ALA A 399 -20.47 -27.01 -3.71
N GLU A 400 -20.04 -27.51 -2.55
CA GLU A 400 -20.03 -26.74 -1.31
C GLU A 400 -18.94 -27.24 -0.37
N VAL A 401 -18.22 -26.30 0.24
CA VAL A 401 -17.24 -26.58 1.30
C VAL A 401 -17.55 -25.72 2.52
N ALA A 402 -17.67 -26.33 3.70
CA ALA A 402 -17.85 -25.62 4.96
C ALA A 402 -16.79 -26.05 5.98
N MET A 403 -15.96 -25.11 6.41
CA MET A 403 -14.93 -25.31 7.41
C MET A 403 -15.14 -24.37 8.59
N SER A 404 -15.60 -24.89 9.72
CA SER A 404 -16.00 -24.04 10.85
C SER A 404 -15.41 -24.48 12.19
N TYR A 405 -14.92 -23.53 12.98
CA TYR A 405 -14.44 -23.73 14.35
C TYR A 405 -13.30 -24.76 14.48
N ASN A 406 -12.46 -24.89 13.44
CA ASN A 406 -11.30 -25.78 13.49
C ASN A 406 -10.09 -25.07 14.10
N THR A 407 -9.19 -25.84 14.71
CA THR A 407 -7.88 -25.34 15.19
C THR A 407 -6.79 -26.05 14.40
N VAL A 408 -5.96 -25.30 13.69
CA VAL A 408 -4.83 -25.81 12.89
C VAL A 408 -3.55 -25.13 13.37
N THR A 409 -2.63 -25.90 13.94
CA THR A 409 -1.39 -25.38 14.54
C THR A 409 -0.19 -26.27 14.23
N GLY A 410 1.00 -25.67 14.13
CA GLY A 410 2.25 -26.41 13.97
C GLY A 410 2.31 -27.20 12.67
N ILE A 411 2.05 -26.53 11.54
CA ILE A 411 2.24 -27.11 10.20
C ILE A 411 3.69 -26.79 9.78
N SER A 412 4.52 -27.81 9.68
CA SER A 412 5.97 -27.62 9.60
C SER A 412 6.54 -27.52 8.19
N ALA A 413 5.76 -27.82 7.15
CA ALA A 413 6.23 -27.86 5.77
C ALA A 413 5.07 -27.77 4.76
N GLY A 414 4.20 -26.77 4.87
CA GLY A 414 3.15 -26.55 3.88
C GLY A 414 1.98 -25.71 4.36
N ASN A 415 0.77 -26.25 4.27
CA ASN A 415 -0.44 -25.39 4.26
C ASN A 415 -1.48 -25.77 5.29
N GLY A 416 -2.19 -24.76 5.82
CA GLY A 416 -3.31 -24.91 6.73
C GLY A 416 -4.57 -25.45 6.05
N LEU A 417 -5.54 -24.59 5.73
CA LEU A 417 -6.81 -24.96 5.11
C LEU A 417 -6.89 -24.44 3.66
N ILE A 418 -6.86 -25.34 2.68
CA ILE A 418 -6.90 -25.00 1.26
C ILE A 418 -8.17 -25.54 0.61
N VAL A 419 -8.81 -24.69 -0.19
CA VAL A 419 -9.84 -25.11 -1.14
C VAL A 419 -9.51 -24.66 -2.56
N SER A 420 -9.63 -25.57 -3.52
CA SER A 420 -9.50 -25.25 -4.94
C SER A 420 -10.61 -25.87 -5.78
N ASP A 421 -11.03 -25.15 -6.83
CA ASP A 421 -12.03 -25.59 -7.79
C ASP A 421 -13.37 -25.96 -7.11
N ALA A 422 -14.01 -24.96 -6.49
CA ALA A 422 -15.27 -25.11 -5.76
C ALA A 422 -16.30 -24.03 -6.15
N ASP A 423 -17.58 -24.35 -6.12
CA ASP A 423 -18.65 -23.38 -6.39
C ASP A 423 -18.82 -22.42 -5.21
N SER A 424 -18.69 -22.93 -3.97
CA SER A 424 -18.77 -22.11 -2.76
C SER A 424 -17.95 -22.69 -1.60
N VAL A 425 -17.37 -21.81 -0.79
CA VAL A 425 -16.59 -22.12 0.40
C VAL A 425 -16.96 -21.17 1.53
N THR A 426 -17.10 -21.70 2.75
CA THR A 426 -17.26 -20.92 3.99
C THR A 426 -16.18 -21.31 5.00
N PHE A 427 -15.38 -20.35 5.43
CA PHE A 427 -14.47 -20.43 6.57
C PHE A 427 -15.05 -19.60 7.73
N GLU A 428 -15.48 -20.26 8.81
CA GLU A 428 -16.12 -19.58 9.94
C GLU A 428 -15.41 -19.90 11.27
N GLY A 429 -14.89 -18.90 11.96
CA GLY A 429 -14.39 -19.08 13.33
C GLY A 429 -13.20 -20.03 13.48
N ASN A 430 -12.41 -20.25 12.41
CA ASN A 430 -11.23 -21.11 12.47
C ASN A 430 -10.05 -20.38 13.13
N ILE A 431 -9.21 -21.13 13.82
CA ILE A 431 -7.94 -20.67 14.39
C ILE A 431 -6.83 -21.38 13.62
N VAL A 432 -5.98 -20.63 12.91
CA VAL A 432 -4.85 -21.17 12.14
C VAL A 432 -3.58 -20.42 12.52
N ALA A 433 -2.56 -21.13 13.00
CA ALA A 433 -1.30 -20.53 13.43
C ALA A 433 -0.09 -21.45 13.19
N ASP A 434 1.12 -20.88 13.24
CA ASP A 434 2.39 -21.59 13.06
C ASP A 434 2.41 -22.45 11.78
N VAL A 435 2.34 -21.78 10.61
CA VAL A 435 2.35 -22.44 9.29
C VAL A 435 3.63 -22.05 8.54
N ASP A 436 4.51 -23.04 8.37
CA ASP A 436 5.82 -22.92 7.74
C ASP A 436 5.79 -23.33 6.26
N HIS A 437 6.64 -22.71 5.44
CA HIS A 437 6.90 -23.13 4.07
C HIS A 437 7.73 -24.42 4.03
N ALA A 438 7.83 -25.03 2.85
CA ALA A 438 8.72 -26.16 2.65
C ALA A 438 9.72 -25.87 1.53
N TYR A 439 11.01 -26.01 1.84
CA TYR A 439 12.08 -26.09 0.85
C TYR A 439 12.42 -27.56 0.55
N PHE A 440 12.18 -28.01 -0.68
CA PHE A 440 12.59 -29.36 -1.12
C PHE A 440 14.01 -29.33 -1.68
N ASP A 441 14.94 -29.83 -0.88
CA ASP A 441 16.37 -29.88 -1.22
C ASP A 441 16.66 -30.71 -2.49
N ASP A 442 17.76 -30.36 -3.15
CA ASP A 442 18.10 -30.60 -4.57
C ASP A 442 18.42 -32.07 -4.96
N ASP A 443 17.82 -33.07 -4.30
CA ASP A 443 18.15 -34.50 -4.40
C ASP A 443 17.70 -35.18 -5.72
N GLY A 444 17.38 -34.40 -6.76
CA GLY A 444 17.15 -34.91 -8.12
C GLY A 444 15.80 -35.61 -8.34
N GLY A 445 14.83 -35.43 -7.43
CA GLY A 445 13.43 -35.77 -7.64
C GLY A 445 12.72 -34.82 -8.62
N SER A 446 11.50 -35.15 -9.05
CA SER A 446 10.69 -34.25 -9.91
C SER A 446 10.24 -32.96 -9.22
N GLU A 447 10.43 -32.86 -7.90
CA GLU A 447 10.10 -31.71 -7.05
C GLU A 447 11.34 -31.07 -6.42
N ALA A 448 12.56 -31.44 -6.85
CA ALA A 448 13.79 -30.79 -6.40
C ALA A 448 13.76 -29.29 -6.77
N GLY A 449 13.97 -28.42 -5.78
CA GLY A 449 13.85 -26.96 -5.92
C GLY A 449 12.42 -26.42 -5.92
N ALA A 450 11.40 -27.24 -5.63
CA ALA A 450 10.04 -26.75 -5.46
C ALA A 450 9.86 -26.14 -4.05
N ILE A 451 9.37 -24.91 -3.99
CA ILE A 451 8.97 -24.27 -2.74
C ILE A 451 7.46 -24.49 -2.57
N THR A 452 7.06 -25.12 -1.47
CA THR A 452 5.64 -25.15 -1.09
C THR A 452 5.37 -23.94 -0.23
N ASN A 453 4.61 -22.99 -0.75
CA ASN A 453 4.28 -21.77 -0.01
C ASN A 453 3.50 -22.10 1.27
N GLY A 454 3.81 -21.40 2.38
CA GLY A 454 3.15 -21.54 3.68
C GLY A 454 1.88 -20.70 3.80
N PHE A 455 0.73 -21.21 3.33
CA PHE A 455 -0.56 -20.52 3.42
C PHE A 455 -1.38 -20.94 4.65
N GLY A 456 -1.93 -19.99 5.39
CA GLY A 456 -2.90 -20.26 6.46
C GLY A 456 -4.25 -20.75 5.91
N LEU A 457 -4.99 -19.87 5.22
CA LEU A 457 -6.22 -20.17 4.49
C LEU A 457 -6.04 -19.88 2.99
N ALA A 458 -6.63 -20.68 2.12
CA ALA A 458 -6.57 -20.39 0.69
C ALA A 458 -7.83 -20.76 -0.10
N CYS A 459 -8.19 -19.87 -1.05
CA CYS A 459 -9.27 -20.03 -2.03
C CYS A 459 -8.72 -19.88 -3.45
N PHE A 460 -8.66 -20.97 -4.21
CA PHE A 460 -8.21 -20.98 -5.61
C PHE A 460 -9.34 -21.33 -6.57
N ARG A 461 -9.70 -20.42 -7.48
CA ARG A 461 -10.76 -20.63 -8.48
C ARG A 461 -12.08 -21.05 -7.83
N VAL A 462 -12.53 -20.25 -6.85
CA VAL A 462 -13.74 -20.49 -6.08
C VAL A 462 -14.83 -19.50 -6.51
N GLY A 463 -16.04 -20.01 -6.79
CA GLY A 463 -17.17 -19.18 -7.20
C GLY A 463 -17.60 -18.15 -6.14
N SER A 464 -17.57 -18.54 -4.86
CA SER A 464 -17.83 -17.67 -3.70
C SER A 464 -17.05 -18.14 -2.46
N CYS A 465 -16.07 -17.36 -2.01
CA CYS A 465 -15.23 -17.64 -0.83
C CYS A 465 -15.63 -16.72 0.34
N THR A 466 -16.25 -17.27 1.38
CA THR A 466 -16.72 -16.51 2.55
C THR A 466 -15.80 -16.76 3.74
N LEU A 467 -15.26 -15.71 4.34
CA LEU A 467 -14.48 -15.73 5.57
C LEU A 467 -15.24 -14.92 6.63
N THR A 468 -15.41 -15.48 7.83
CA THR A 468 -16.09 -14.79 8.94
C THR A 468 -15.49 -15.20 10.28
N GLY A 469 -14.98 -14.22 11.02
CA GLY A 469 -14.53 -14.40 12.40
C GLY A 469 -13.35 -15.36 12.59
N ASN A 470 -12.53 -15.58 11.55
CA ASN A 470 -11.33 -16.41 11.64
C ASN A 470 -10.18 -15.66 12.33
N ASP A 471 -9.32 -16.38 13.03
CA ASP A 471 -8.07 -15.87 13.63
C ASP A 471 -6.90 -16.63 12.99
N VAL A 472 -6.19 -15.96 12.09
CA VAL A 472 -5.09 -16.54 11.32
C VAL A 472 -3.82 -15.76 11.62
N GLY A 473 -2.75 -16.45 11.98
CA GLY A 473 -1.47 -15.78 12.19
C GLY A 473 -0.25 -16.65 11.95
N GLN A 474 0.93 -16.04 12.01
CA GLN A 474 2.21 -16.74 11.96
C GLN A 474 2.32 -17.69 10.75
N SER A 475 1.70 -17.33 9.63
CA SER A 475 1.93 -17.99 8.34
C SER A 475 3.06 -17.29 7.62
N GLU A 476 4.00 -18.05 7.10
CA GLU A 476 5.23 -17.48 6.56
C GLU A 476 5.03 -16.76 5.23
N PHE A 477 4.32 -17.37 4.28
CA PHE A 477 4.04 -16.69 3.01
C PHE A 477 2.86 -15.73 3.16
N SER A 478 1.69 -16.28 3.52
CA SER A 478 0.52 -15.44 3.77
C SER A 478 -0.51 -16.12 4.66
N ASN A 479 -1.13 -15.34 5.56
CA ASN A 479 -2.23 -15.84 6.38
C ASN A 479 -3.43 -16.22 5.49
N VAL A 480 -3.76 -15.44 4.45
CA VAL A 480 -4.86 -15.76 3.52
C VAL A 480 -4.49 -15.48 2.06
N VAL A 481 -4.77 -16.44 1.17
CA VAL A 481 -4.63 -16.25 -0.29
C VAL A 481 -5.96 -16.48 -1.00
N ILE A 482 -6.35 -15.52 -1.84
CA ILE A 482 -7.55 -15.58 -2.68
C ILE A 482 -7.12 -15.34 -4.13
N HIS A 483 -7.41 -16.28 -5.01
CA HIS A 483 -6.98 -16.21 -6.40
C HIS A 483 -8.13 -16.60 -7.35
N THR A 484 -8.41 -15.74 -8.34
CA THR A 484 -9.51 -15.92 -9.32
C THR A 484 -10.83 -16.30 -8.65
N SER A 485 -11.22 -15.56 -7.61
CA SER A 485 -12.41 -15.89 -6.81
C SER A 485 -13.24 -14.65 -6.47
N ASN A 486 -14.55 -14.84 -6.28
CA ASN A 486 -15.35 -13.84 -5.56
C ASN A 486 -15.22 -14.09 -4.07
N PHE A 487 -15.08 -13.05 -3.24
CA PHE A 487 -14.92 -13.25 -1.80
C PHE A 487 -15.61 -12.21 -0.91
N SER A 488 -15.86 -12.60 0.34
CA SER A 488 -16.26 -11.69 1.40
C SER A 488 -15.55 -12.08 2.70
N SER A 489 -14.88 -11.14 3.35
CA SER A 489 -14.26 -11.29 4.68
C SER A 489 -14.94 -10.36 5.68
N THR A 490 -15.23 -10.85 6.89
CA THR A 490 -15.96 -10.09 7.92
C THR A 490 -15.46 -10.45 9.31
N ASP A 491 -15.03 -9.44 10.07
CA ASP A 491 -14.54 -9.58 11.45
C ASP A 491 -13.39 -10.62 11.59
N ASP A 492 -12.59 -10.82 10.55
CA ASP A 492 -11.42 -11.71 10.57
C ASP A 492 -10.18 -11.01 11.15
N VAL A 493 -9.33 -11.78 11.84
CA VAL A 493 -8.09 -11.32 12.47
C VAL A 493 -6.90 -11.98 11.77
N PHE A 494 -5.96 -11.17 11.29
CA PHE A 494 -4.73 -11.56 10.61
C PHE A 494 -3.54 -10.95 11.34
N ARG A 495 -2.67 -11.77 11.92
CA ARG A 495 -1.56 -11.27 12.75
C ARG A 495 -0.26 -12.00 12.50
N ASP A 496 0.86 -11.34 12.82
CA ASP A 496 2.18 -11.95 12.83
C ASP A 496 2.58 -12.65 11.51
N ALA A 497 2.00 -12.27 10.37
CA ALA A 497 2.40 -12.82 9.08
C ALA A 497 3.83 -12.39 8.77
N LEU A 498 4.66 -13.31 8.25
CA LEU A 498 6.01 -12.95 7.82
C LEU A 498 5.99 -12.27 6.44
N GLY A 499 5.21 -12.79 5.50
CA GLY A 499 5.07 -12.24 4.15
C GLY A 499 3.86 -11.32 3.97
N ARG A 500 2.62 -11.83 4.11
CA ARG A 500 1.39 -11.06 3.83
C ARG A 500 0.22 -11.45 4.74
N GLY A 501 -0.53 -10.47 5.25
CA GLY A 501 -1.77 -10.78 5.98
C GLY A 501 -2.83 -11.42 5.08
N LEU A 502 -3.24 -10.74 4.02
CA LEU A 502 -4.16 -11.25 3.01
C LEU A 502 -3.69 -10.84 1.62
N GLN A 503 -3.64 -11.79 0.70
CA GLN A 503 -3.40 -11.55 -0.72
C GLN A 503 -4.64 -11.90 -1.53
N ALA A 504 -5.10 -10.97 -2.37
CA ALA A 504 -6.12 -11.20 -3.38
C ALA A 504 -5.59 -10.91 -4.79
N GLU A 505 -5.71 -11.89 -5.70
CA GLU A 505 -5.22 -11.79 -7.08
C GLU A 505 -6.32 -12.13 -8.07
N SER A 506 -6.47 -11.29 -9.11
CA SER A 506 -7.49 -11.45 -10.15
C SER A 506 -8.89 -11.74 -9.56
N SER A 507 -9.22 -11.09 -8.46
CA SER A 507 -10.36 -11.42 -7.60
C SER A 507 -11.20 -10.19 -7.33
N GLN A 508 -12.44 -10.41 -6.90
CA GLN A 508 -13.34 -9.31 -6.52
C GLN A 508 -14.09 -9.63 -5.24
N GLY A 509 -14.26 -8.65 -4.35
CA GLY A 509 -14.84 -8.95 -3.05
C GLY A 509 -15.01 -7.78 -2.09
N THR A 510 -15.47 -8.10 -0.88
CA THR A 510 -15.67 -7.13 0.19
C THR A 510 -14.95 -7.53 1.46
N ILE A 511 -14.38 -6.56 2.19
CA ILE A 511 -13.72 -6.78 3.48
C ILE A 511 -14.32 -5.84 4.53
N ILE A 512 -14.86 -6.39 5.63
CA ILE A 512 -15.57 -5.62 6.65
C ILE A 512 -14.91 -5.83 8.01
N ASN A 513 -14.50 -4.74 8.66
CA ASN A 513 -13.85 -4.73 9.98
C ASN A 513 -12.70 -5.75 10.15
N PRO A 514 -11.75 -5.84 9.20
CA PRO A 514 -10.61 -6.74 9.39
C PRO A 514 -9.70 -6.21 10.50
N THR A 515 -8.96 -7.11 11.16
CA THR A 515 -7.92 -6.72 12.11
C THR A 515 -6.59 -7.27 11.64
N PHE A 516 -5.71 -6.39 11.17
CA PHE A 516 -4.32 -6.68 10.83
C PHE A 516 -3.38 -6.10 11.88
N VAL A 517 -2.58 -6.92 12.56
CA VAL A 517 -1.71 -6.48 13.66
C VAL A 517 -0.37 -7.22 13.62
N ASP A 518 0.73 -6.50 13.86
CA ASP A 518 2.08 -7.06 14.04
C ASP A 518 2.59 -7.91 12.85
N ASN A 519 2.08 -7.71 11.62
CA ASN A 519 2.64 -8.40 10.46
C ASN A 519 3.99 -7.75 10.09
N ARG A 520 4.96 -8.59 9.72
CA ARG A 520 6.28 -8.15 9.26
C ARG A 520 6.33 -7.84 7.76
N GLY A 521 5.26 -8.20 7.06
CA GLY A 521 5.05 -7.89 5.66
C GLY A 521 3.78 -7.05 5.47
N THR A 522 3.34 -6.86 4.22
CA THR A 522 2.15 -6.07 3.92
C THR A 522 0.87 -6.72 4.46
N ALA A 523 0.02 -5.97 5.15
CA ALA A 523 -1.24 -6.50 5.69
C ALA A 523 -2.19 -6.98 4.58
N LEU A 524 -2.51 -6.13 3.61
CA LEU A 524 -3.41 -6.46 2.50
C LEU A 524 -2.75 -6.17 1.16
N VAL A 525 -2.59 -7.19 0.32
CA VAL A 525 -2.06 -7.07 -1.04
C VAL A 525 -3.15 -7.40 -2.06
N LEU A 526 -3.39 -6.49 -2.99
CA LEU A 526 -4.33 -6.64 -4.09
C LEU A 526 -3.59 -6.59 -5.41
N ILE A 527 -3.80 -7.57 -6.28
CA ILE A 527 -3.18 -7.64 -7.60
C ILE A 527 -4.29 -7.80 -8.63
N SER A 528 -4.46 -6.83 -9.53
CA SER A 528 -5.49 -6.86 -10.58
C SER A 528 -6.89 -7.20 -10.03
N SER A 529 -7.24 -6.62 -8.88
CA SER A 529 -8.42 -7.01 -8.09
C SER A 529 -9.35 -5.83 -7.80
N THR A 530 -10.64 -6.10 -7.63
CA THR A 530 -11.66 -5.10 -7.31
C THR A 530 -12.21 -5.34 -5.91
N VAL A 531 -11.85 -4.50 -4.94
CA VAL A 531 -12.16 -4.72 -3.53
C VAL A 531 -12.82 -3.50 -2.91
N SER A 532 -13.91 -3.73 -2.18
CA SER A 532 -14.54 -2.72 -1.33
C SER A 532 -14.35 -3.06 0.15
N GLY A 533 -13.70 -2.18 0.89
CA GLY A 533 -13.43 -2.32 2.32
C GLY A 533 -14.23 -1.35 3.18
N THR A 534 -14.55 -1.74 4.41
CA THR A 534 -15.13 -0.83 5.41
C THR A 534 -14.56 -1.09 6.80
N GLY A 535 -14.12 -0.02 7.46
CA GLY A 535 -13.57 -0.06 8.82
C GLY A 535 -12.22 -0.76 8.89
N GLY A 536 -12.00 -1.48 9.99
CA GLY A 536 -10.80 -2.27 10.23
C GLY A 536 -9.69 -1.58 11.02
N ILE A 537 -8.75 -2.39 11.48
CA ILE A 537 -7.56 -1.96 12.22
C ILE A 537 -6.36 -2.51 11.46
N PHE A 538 -5.42 -1.64 11.10
CA PHE A 538 -4.14 -1.97 10.50
C PHE A 538 -3.08 -1.35 11.37
N ARG A 539 -2.44 -2.16 12.22
CA ARG A 539 -1.55 -1.64 13.26
C ARG A 539 -0.21 -2.36 13.25
N ASP A 540 0.86 -1.60 13.51
CA ASP A 540 2.20 -2.12 13.79
C ASP A 540 2.69 -3.03 12.64
N GLN A 541 2.53 -2.57 11.40
CA GLN A 541 3.08 -3.28 10.23
C GLN A 541 4.57 -2.96 10.14
N LEU A 542 5.39 -3.96 10.47
CA LEU A 542 6.82 -3.80 10.65
C LEU A 542 7.55 -4.02 9.32
N ARG A 543 8.70 -3.36 9.12
CA ARG A 543 9.66 -3.76 8.08
C ARG A 543 10.19 -5.14 8.44
N GLY A 544 9.93 -6.14 7.60
CA GLY A 544 10.45 -7.48 7.78
C GLY A 544 11.91 -7.59 7.32
N PRO A 545 12.84 -8.02 8.19
CA PRO A 545 14.01 -8.75 7.75
C PRO A 545 13.64 -10.20 7.40
N TYR A 546 14.39 -10.77 6.44
CA TYR A 546 14.40 -12.18 6.00
C TYR A 546 14.01 -13.17 7.09
N HIS A 547 13.03 -14.01 6.81
CA HIS A 547 12.75 -15.32 7.42
C HIS A 547 13.39 -15.48 8.82
N ALA A 548 12.71 -15.01 9.87
CA ALA A 548 12.94 -15.63 11.16
C ALA A 548 12.27 -16.99 11.07
N ASP A 549 13.04 -17.98 10.65
CA ASP A 549 12.74 -19.38 10.84
C ASP A 549 12.12 -19.56 12.25
N LEU A 550 10.85 -19.98 12.26
CA LEU A 550 10.03 -20.11 13.45
C LEU A 550 10.36 -21.41 14.22
N ASP A 551 11.10 -22.34 13.62
CA ASP A 551 11.43 -23.65 14.19
C ASP A 551 12.87 -23.74 14.74
N GLY A 552 13.75 -22.78 14.38
CA GLY A 552 15.12 -22.68 14.85
C GLY A 552 16.08 -23.71 14.23
N LEU A 553 15.67 -24.33 13.12
CA LEU A 553 16.48 -25.12 12.21
C LEU A 553 16.90 -24.22 11.05
N ASP A 554 18.14 -23.73 11.08
CA ASP A 554 18.80 -23.00 9.99
C ASP A 554 18.45 -23.64 8.63
N ASP A 555 17.47 -23.08 7.92
CA ASP A 555 17.22 -23.43 6.53
C ASP A 555 18.48 -23.01 5.75
N PRO A 556 19.17 -23.95 5.06
CA PRO A 556 20.47 -23.67 4.50
C PRO A 556 20.29 -22.84 3.22
N GLU A 557 20.39 -21.51 3.32
CA GLU A 557 21.12 -20.57 2.44
C GLU A 557 20.49 -19.16 2.48
N PRO A 558 20.99 -18.24 3.33
CA PRO A 558 20.52 -16.87 3.46
C PRO A 558 21.22 -15.90 2.48
N GLU A 559 21.41 -16.29 1.22
CA GLU A 559 22.06 -15.44 0.22
C GLU A 559 21.18 -15.35 -1.03
N LEU A 560 20.28 -14.33 -1.12
CA LEU A 560 19.88 -13.60 -2.36
C LEU A 560 18.49 -12.89 -2.36
N LEU A 561 17.95 -12.31 -1.28
CA LEU A 561 16.87 -11.29 -1.40
C LEU A 561 17.16 -10.06 -0.53
N ALA A 562 18.15 -9.27 -0.94
CA ALA A 562 18.30 -7.91 -0.44
C ALA A 562 17.18 -7.03 -1.03
N GLN A 563 15.98 -7.09 -0.46
CA GLN A 563 14.98 -6.02 -0.58
C GLN A 563 14.22 -5.88 0.75
N ASN A 564 14.32 -4.69 1.34
CA ASN A 564 13.42 -4.19 2.39
C ASN A 564 11.98 -4.12 1.83
N GLN A 565 11.25 -5.24 1.79
CA GLN A 565 9.83 -5.23 1.42
C GLN A 565 8.95 -5.24 2.68
N GLY A 566 8.21 -4.15 2.90
CA GLY A 566 6.78 -4.23 3.22
C GLY A 566 6.38 -4.08 4.68
N GLY A 567 6.44 -2.87 5.22
CA GLY A 567 5.69 -2.45 6.41
C GLY A 567 4.40 -1.68 6.07
N ARG A 568 3.70 -2.02 4.97
CA ARG A 568 2.49 -1.30 4.51
C ARG A 568 1.19 -1.93 5.02
N ALA A 569 0.16 -1.13 5.24
CA ALA A 569 -1.16 -1.66 5.58
C ALA A 569 -1.92 -2.20 4.36
N ILE A 570 -2.06 -1.42 3.28
CA ILE A 570 -2.71 -1.85 2.04
C ILE A 570 -1.82 -1.51 0.85
N GLU A 571 -1.66 -2.47 -0.04
CA GLU A 571 -0.95 -2.33 -1.31
C GLU A 571 -1.83 -2.84 -2.45
N SER A 572 -2.23 -1.95 -3.33
CA SER A 572 -3.01 -2.26 -4.53
C SER A 572 -2.14 -2.08 -5.76
N LEU A 573 -1.87 -3.18 -6.44
CA LEU A 573 -0.95 -3.30 -7.56
C LEU A 573 -1.67 -3.63 -8.86
N THR A 574 -1.18 -3.04 -9.94
CA THR A 574 -1.42 -3.44 -11.34
C THR A 574 -2.90 -3.67 -11.67
N GLY A 575 -3.63 -2.59 -11.98
CA GLY A 575 -5.02 -2.65 -12.43
C GLY A 575 -6.03 -2.99 -11.32
N GLY A 576 -7.30 -2.62 -11.52
CA GLY A 576 -8.38 -2.87 -10.57
C GLY A 576 -8.92 -1.62 -9.86
N PHE A 577 -9.74 -1.83 -8.84
CA PHE A 577 -10.42 -0.77 -8.11
C PHE A 577 -10.44 -1.07 -6.61
N LEU A 578 -9.83 -0.20 -5.83
CA LEU A 578 -9.84 -0.23 -4.37
C LEU A 578 -10.74 0.88 -3.85
N SER A 579 -11.83 0.53 -3.18
CA SER A 579 -12.68 1.49 -2.45
C SER A 579 -12.68 1.14 -0.97
N TRP A 580 -12.19 2.03 -0.11
CA TRP A 580 -12.10 1.81 1.33
C TRP A 580 -12.72 2.97 2.09
N SER A 581 -13.60 2.65 3.05
CA SER A 581 -14.26 3.66 3.90
C SER A 581 -14.08 3.35 5.38
N GLY A 582 -13.59 4.31 6.16
CA GLY A 582 -13.26 4.10 7.57
C GLY A 582 -12.01 3.27 7.78
N GLY A 583 -11.64 3.06 9.04
CA GLY A 583 -10.49 2.25 9.43
C GLY A 583 -9.40 3.06 10.13
N LEU A 584 -8.62 2.36 10.94
CA LEU A 584 -7.50 2.90 11.70
C LEU A 584 -6.20 2.27 11.18
N PHE A 585 -5.32 3.10 10.65
CA PHE A 585 -4.00 2.75 10.14
C PHE A 585 -2.96 3.37 11.07
N GLU A 586 -2.38 2.57 11.97
CA GLU A 586 -1.51 3.08 13.04
C GLU A 586 -0.13 2.41 13.02
N ASN A 587 0.95 3.20 13.11
CA ASN A 587 2.34 2.68 13.19
C ASN A 587 2.73 1.74 12.04
N ASN A 588 2.37 2.08 10.80
CA ASN A 588 2.76 1.31 9.61
C ASN A 588 4.06 1.88 9.04
N ILE A 589 5.15 1.10 9.07
CA ILE A 589 6.50 1.63 8.81
C ILE A 589 6.67 2.15 7.37
N ASP A 590 6.20 1.43 6.35
CA ASP A 590 6.38 1.85 4.95
C ASP A 590 5.21 2.69 4.40
N GLY A 591 4.18 2.92 5.23
CA GLY A 591 2.99 3.70 4.89
C GLY A 591 1.68 2.97 5.12
N GLY A 592 0.58 3.70 5.07
CA GLY A 592 -0.76 3.13 5.21
C GLY A 592 -1.23 2.52 3.89
N VAL A 593 -1.48 3.33 2.88
CA VAL A 593 -2.03 2.88 1.59
C VAL A 593 -1.07 3.18 0.45
N TYR A 594 -0.83 2.18 -0.40
CA TYR A 594 -0.17 2.32 -1.68
C TYR A 594 -1.11 1.83 -2.79
N SER A 595 -1.30 2.64 -3.82
CA SER A 595 -2.06 2.26 -5.02
C SER A 595 -1.26 2.60 -6.27
N SER A 596 -1.00 1.60 -7.11
CA SER A 596 -0.37 1.77 -8.43
C SER A 596 -1.25 1.26 -9.57
N GLN A 597 -1.33 2.00 -10.68
CA GLN A 597 -1.97 1.54 -11.94
C GLN A 597 -3.44 1.12 -11.81
N GLY A 598 -4.14 1.59 -10.79
CA GLY A 598 -5.55 1.29 -10.51
C GLY A 598 -6.31 2.51 -9.98
N GLN A 599 -7.63 2.37 -9.84
CA GLN A 599 -8.47 3.43 -9.28
C GLN A 599 -8.62 3.25 -7.76
N LEU A 600 -8.45 4.35 -7.01
CA LEU A 600 -8.54 4.39 -5.54
C LEU A 600 -9.69 5.32 -5.10
N GLU A 601 -10.52 4.86 -4.17
CA GLU A 601 -11.38 5.70 -3.34
C GLU A 601 -11.09 5.40 -1.87
N LEU A 602 -10.62 6.39 -1.12
CA LEU A 602 -10.28 6.26 0.30
C LEU A 602 -11.00 7.36 1.09
N THR A 603 -11.88 6.97 1.99
CA THR A 603 -12.80 7.89 2.67
C THR A 603 -12.88 7.66 4.17
N ASP A 604 -13.04 8.72 4.97
CA ASP A 604 -13.32 8.66 6.41
C ASP A 604 -12.33 7.82 7.25
N SER A 605 -11.08 7.61 6.77
CA SER A 605 -10.05 6.79 7.41
C SER A 605 -9.08 7.62 8.26
N GLN A 606 -8.47 6.99 9.26
CA GLN A 606 -7.49 7.61 10.15
C GLN A 606 -6.12 6.96 9.97
N PHE A 607 -5.10 7.75 9.66
CA PHE A 607 -3.70 7.35 9.60
C PHE A 607 -2.97 8.03 10.74
N ILE A 608 -2.36 7.23 11.62
CA ILE A 608 -1.63 7.70 12.80
C ILE A 608 -0.21 7.15 12.72
N ASN A 609 0.80 8.02 12.76
CA ASN A 609 2.20 7.63 12.74
C ASN A 609 2.53 6.59 11.66
N SER A 610 2.09 6.83 10.43
CA SER A 610 2.29 5.90 9.31
C SER A 610 3.21 6.52 8.26
N GLY A 611 4.29 5.83 7.92
CA GLY A 611 5.40 6.33 7.08
C GLY A 611 6.70 6.53 7.89
N TYR A 612 7.84 6.22 7.27
CA TYR A 612 9.18 6.26 7.89
C TYR A 612 10.20 6.92 6.93
N ASP A 613 11.04 7.80 7.47
CA ASP A 613 12.14 8.46 6.74
C ASP A 613 13.35 7.54 6.72
N ASP A 614 13.72 7.07 5.53
CA ASP A 614 14.98 6.38 5.34
C ASP A 614 16.00 7.36 4.75
N GLU A 615 16.85 7.92 5.63
CA GLU A 615 17.92 8.87 5.26
C GLU A 615 18.86 8.30 4.16
N GLU A 616 18.88 6.99 3.92
CA GLU A 616 19.83 6.31 3.03
C GLU A 616 19.35 6.20 1.56
N SER A 617 18.05 6.37 1.28
CA SER A 617 17.45 6.07 -0.04
C SER A 617 17.39 7.24 -1.04
N GLY A 618 17.68 8.47 -0.63
CA GLY A 618 17.88 9.63 -1.51
C GLY A 618 16.63 10.20 -2.22
N PHE A 619 15.59 9.41 -2.46
CA PHE A 619 14.25 9.83 -2.89
C PHE A 619 13.25 8.73 -2.47
N GLY A 620 12.30 9.04 -1.57
CA GLY A 620 11.13 8.18 -1.33
C GLY A 620 11.02 7.49 0.05
N GLY A 621 11.31 8.19 1.15
CA GLY A 621 10.83 7.77 2.48
C GLY A 621 9.30 7.68 2.50
N GLY A 622 8.76 6.62 3.10
CA GLY A 622 7.38 6.17 2.91
C GLY A 622 6.34 7.21 3.29
N ALA A 623 5.38 7.50 2.40
CA ALA A 623 4.23 8.34 2.70
C ALA A 623 3.09 7.54 3.33
N ALA A 624 2.25 8.20 4.14
CA ALA A 624 1.07 7.56 4.72
C ALA A 624 0.11 7.07 3.61
N ILE A 625 -0.05 7.86 2.55
CA ILE A 625 -0.82 7.51 1.35
C ILE A 625 0.02 7.80 0.11
N VAL A 626 0.12 6.82 -0.78
CA VAL A 626 0.74 6.94 -2.11
C VAL A 626 -0.25 6.51 -3.17
N VAL A 627 -0.49 7.38 -4.16
CA VAL A 627 -1.25 7.09 -5.37
C VAL A 627 -0.37 7.37 -6.57
N SER A 628 -0.11 6.36 -7.38
CA SER A 628 0.83 6.46 -8.51
C SER A 628 0.25 5.84 -9.78
N GLY A 629 0.27 6.59 -10.89
CA GLY A 629 -0.09 6.08 -12.21
C GLY A 629 -1.54 5.62 -12.31
N SER A 630 -2.52 6.40 -11.86
CA SER A 630 -3.93 5.97 -11.96
C SER A 630 -4.36 5.77 -13.42
N ASP A 631 -5.32 4.88 -13.68
CA ASP A 631 -5.84 4.63 -15.04
C ASP A 631 -6.32 5.95 -15.70
N PRO A 632 -5.62 6.46 -16.74
CA PRO A 632 -5.97 7.73 -17.37
C PRO A 632 -7.29 7.64 -18.16
N LEU A 633 -7.82 6.42 -18.39
CA LEU A 633 -9.11 6.19 -19.03
C LEU A 633 -10.26 6.09 -18.02
N ALA A 634 -9.98 6.14 -16.71
CA ALA A 634 -11.01 6.13 -15.69
C ALA A 634 -11.88 7.40 -15.82
N LEU A 635 -13.20 7.22 -15.86
CA LEU A 635 -14.19 8.32 -15.94
C LEU A 635 -14.04 9.36 -14.82
N THR A 636 -13.42 8.97 -13.70
CA THR A 636 -13.16 9.82 -12.54
C THR A 636 -11.80 9.42 -11.94
N GLY A 637 -10.91 10.38 -11.70
CA GLY A 637 -9.64 10.12 -11.02
C GLY A 637 -9.81 9.69 -9.55
N PRO A 638 -8.69 9.37 -8.87
CA PRO A 638 -8.68 8.85 -7.51
C PRO A 638 -9.34 9.81 -6.51
N LEU A 639 -9.97 9.29 -5.46
CA LEU A 639 -10.66 10.08 -4.43
C LEU A 639 -10.03 9.85 -3.06
N LEU A 640 -9.56 10.92 -2.43
CA LEU A 640 -9.19 10.95 -1.01
C LEU A 640 -10.14 11.94 -0.31
N MET A 641 -11.02 11.46 0.56
CA MET A 641 -12.05 12.31 1.17
C MET A 641 -12.22 12.13 2.68
N ASN A 642 -12.27 13.22 3.45
CA ASN A 642 -12.53 13.22 4.90
C ASN A 642 -11.57 12.34 5.73
N ASN A 643 -10.34 12.12 5.25
CA ASN A 643 -9.36 11.33 5.99
C ASN A 643 -8.62 12.21 7.00
N VAL A 644 -8.19 11.61 8.10
CA VAL A 644 -7.30 12.23 9.08
C VAL A 644 -5.94 11.56 8.95
N ILE A 645 -4.91 12.31 8.57
CA ILE A 645 -3.62 11.76 8.16
C ILE A 645 -2.51 12.37 9.00
N ASP A 646 -1.79 11.52 9.73
CA ASP A 646 -0.61 11.85 10.51
C ASP A 646 0.60 11.04 9.99
N GLY A 647 1.42 11.68 9.16
CA GLY A 647 2.56 11.08 8.48
C GLY A 647 3.89 11.21 9.22
N SER A 648 3.86 11.37 10.55
CA SER A 648 4.90 11.94 11.45
C SER A 648 6.39 11.55 11.29
N GLU A 649 6.76 10.63 10.40
CA GLU A 649 8.17 10.32 10.08
C GLU A 649 8.45 10.15 8.58
N GLY A 650 7.49 10.20 7.65
CA GLY A 650 7.73 9.99 6.21
C GLY A 650 8.21 11.23 5.44
N SER A 651 8.80 11.06 4.25
CA SER A 651 9.17 12.20 3.38
C SER A 651 7.95 13.05 3.00
N TRP A 652 6.81 12.42 2.71
CA TRP A 652 5.55 13.10 2.41
C TRP A 652 4.40 12.50 3.23
N ALA A 653 3.38 13.27 3.64
CA ALA A 653 2.19 12.65 4.25
C ALA A 653 1.28 12.01 3.17
N VAL A 654 1.03 12.74 2.08
CA VAL A 654 0.29 12.24 0.91
C VAL A 654 1.08 12.51 -0.35
N SER A 655 1.26 11.49 -1.18
CA SER A 655 1.90 11.60 -2.50
C SER A 655 0.94 11.10 -3.58
N VAL A 656 0.61 11.98 -4.53
CA VAL A 656 -0.24 11.69 -5.69
C VAL A 656 0.53 12.06 -6.94
N THR A 657 0.85 11.06 -7.75
CA THR A 657 1.71 11.21 -8.94
C THR A 657 1.07 10.53 -10.14
N GLN A 658 1.15 11.13 -11.34
CA GLN A 658 0.62 10.53 -12.58
C GLN A 658 -0.85 10.12 -12.41
N SER A 659 -1.66 10.99 -11.83
CA SER A 659 -3.05 10.68 -11.47
C SER A 659 -4.02 11.79 -11.89
N PRO A 660 -4.33 11.90 -13.20
CA PRO A 660 -5.25 12.91 -13.72
C PRO A 660 -6.62 12.88 -13.05
N GLY A 661 -7.20 14.05 -12.82
CA GLY A 661 -8.51 14.20 -12.17
C GLY A 661 -8.57 13.72 -10.71
N ALA A 662 -7.44 13.69 -10.01
CA ALA A 662 -7.39 13.36 -8.58
C ALA A 662 -8.27 14.32 -7.76
N ARG A 663 -9.05 13.77 -6.82
CA ARG A 663 -10.02 14.50 -6.00
C ARG A 663 -9.63 14.35 -4.53
N ILE A 664 -9.09 15.40 -3.94
CA ILE A 664 -8.58 15.45 -2.57
C ILE A 664 -9.45 16.43 -1.79
N ARG A 665 -10.40 15.93 -1.00
CA ARG A 665 -11.43 16.76 -0.36
C ARG A 665 -11.60 16.57 1.14
N GLY A 666 -11.67 17.65 1.92
CA GLY A 666 -12.06 17.56 3.33
C GLY A 666 -11.08 16.82 4.24
N ASN A 667 -9.83 16.58 3.80
CA ASN A 667 -8.85 15.82 4.59
C ASN A 667 -8.15 16.73 5.60
N THR A 668 -7.80 16.18 6.77
CA THR A 668 -6.89 16.82 7.74
C THR A 668 -5.53 16.15 7.64
N ILE A 669 -4.50 16.88 7.23
CA ILE A 669 -3.14 16.37 6.99
C ILE A 669 -2.17 17.04 7.98
N CYS A 670 -1.57 16.23 8.82
CA CYS A 670 -0.54 16.57 9.79
C CYS A 670 0.70 15.67 9.59
N GLY A 671 1.90 16.16 9.87
CA GLY A 671 3.13 15.35 9.82
C GLY A 671 3.75 15.14 8.43
N GLY A 672 5.03 14.75 8.40
CA GLY A 672 5.89 14.61 7.21
C GLY A 672 7.19 15.41 7.35
N THR A 673 8.27 15.03 6.65
CA THR A 673 9.58 15.73 6.72
C THR A 673 9.83 16.67 5.53
N SER A 674 9.23 16.41 4.36
CA SER A 674 9.39 17.24 3.16
C SER A 674 8.10 17.95 2.74
N ALA A 675 6.99 17.23 2.55
CA ALA A 675 5.71 17.87 2.23
C ALA A 675 4.47 17.25 2.90
N GLY A 676 3.45 18.09 3.15
CA GLY A 676 2.13 17.62 3.57
C GLY A 676 1.41 16.90 2.42
N LEU A 677 1.19 17.60 1.33
CA LEU A 677 0.61 17.05 0.09
C LEU A 677 1.57 17.30 -1.09
N TYR A 678 1.98 16.22 -1.74
CA TYR A 678 2.79 16.22 -2.95
C TYR A 678 1.95 15.76 -4.13
N LEU A 679 1.76 16.64 -5.12
CA LEU A 679 0.92 16.41 -6.29
C LEU A 679 1.73 16.65 -7.57
N THR A 680 1.97 15.62 -8.38
CA THR A 680 2.65 15.79 -9.66
C THR A 680 1.99 15.04 -10.81
N ARG A 681 2.09 15.57 -12.04
CA ARG A 681 1.47 14.96 -13.23
C ARG A 681 0.02 14.54 -12.97
N SER A 682 -0.76 15.46 -12.40
CA SER A 682 -2.12 15.20 -11.93
C SER A 682 -3.01 16.34 -12.40
N GLU A 683 -3.05 16.48 -13.71
CA GLU A 683 -3.79 17.47 -14.47
C GLU A 683 -5.28 17.38 -14.10
N GLY A 684 -5.95 18.53 -14.01
CA GLY A 684 -7.36 18.59 -13.60
C GLY A 684 -7.66 18.17 -12.16
N ALA A 685 -6.64 18.07 -11.29
CA ALA A 685 -6.86 17.69 -9.89
C ALA A 685 -7.64 18.76 -9.10
N GLU A 686 -8.42 18.30 -8.12
CA GLU A 686 -9.21 19.13 -7.21
C GLU A 686 -8.73 18.93 -5.78
N VAL A 687 -8.19 19.99 -5.17
CA VAL A 687 -7.76 20.07 -3.77
C VAL A 687 -8.72 21.01 -3.04
N VAL A 688 -9.74 20.48 -2.37
CA VAL A 688 -10.86 21.28 -1.84
C VAL A 688 -11.12 21.02 -0.35
N ASP A 689 -11.38 22.05 0.45
CA ASP A 689 -11.78 21.94 1.87
C ASP A 689 -10.76 21.17 2.77
N ASN A 690 -9.48 21.11 2.42
CA ASN A 690 -8.49 20.38 3.23
C ASN A 690 -7.85 21.29 4.29
N VAL A 691 -7.43 20.69 5.40
CA VAL A 691 -6.64 21.33 6.47
C VAL A 691 -5.24 20.74 6.44
N LEU A 692 -4.23 21.55 6.14
CA LEU A 692 -2.81 21.17 6.09
C LEU A 692 -2.03 21.92 7.17
N GLY A 693 -1.54 21.20 8.18
CA GLY A 693 -0.76 21.80 9.28
C GLY A 693 -1.48 21.75 10.62
N SER A 694 -1.53 22.86 11.35
CA SER A 694 -2.12 22.88 12.69
C SER A 694 -3.65 22.72 12.62
N SER A 695 -4.19 21.75 13.37
CA SER A 695 -5.63 21.51 13.49
C SER A 695 -6.10 21.67 14.94
N THR A 696 -7.35 22.09 15.11
CA THR A 696 -8.02 22.10 16.43
C THR A 696 -8.67 20.76 16.78
N ASP A 697 -8.60 19.78 15.88
CA ASP A 697 -9.09 18.42 16.10
C ASP A 697 -8.20 17.68 17.10
N GLY A 698 -8.70 17.47 18.31
CA GLY A 698 -8.00 16.80 19.40
C GLY A 698 -7.81 15.29 19.22
N THR A 699 -8.21 14.71 18.08
CA THR A 699 -7.91 13.31 17.72
C THR A 699 -6.51 13.12 17.14
N VAL A 700 -5.85 14.20 16.68
CA VAL A 700 -4.50 14.14 16.09
C VAL A 700 -3.49 14.71 17.07
N ALA A 701 -2.61 13.86 17.59
CA ALA A 701 -1.63 14.23 18.61
C ALA A 701 -0.46 15.08 18.07
N ALA A 702 -0.21 15.04 16.75
CA ALA A 702 1.06 15.47 16.14
C ALA A 702 1.04 16.80 15.36
N CYS A 703 -0.08 17.53 15.27
CA CYS A 703 -0.11 18.76 14.47
C CYS A 703 0.65 19.97 15.11
N SER A 704 1.53 19.74 16.10
CA SER A 704 2.18 20.79 16.91
C SER A 704 3.66 21.05 16.61
N GLU A 705 4.36 20.13 15.92
CA GLU A 705 5.75 20.33 15.47
C GLU A 705 5.88 19.78 14.03
N ILE A 706 5.89 20.68 13.03
CA ILE A 706 5.86 20.31 11.61
C ILE A 706 6.92 21.11 10.85
N ASP A 707 8.07 20.49 10.57
CA ASP A 707 9.16 21.12 9.81
C ASP A 707 9.08 20.80 8.30
N TRP A 708 7.92 21.02 7.67
CA TRP A 708 7.79 20.80 6.23
C TRP A 708 8.61 21.80 5.41
N THR A 709 9.21 21.31 4.33
CA THR A 709 9.69 22.22 3.28
C THR A 709 8.51 22.83 2.54
N TYR A 710 7.48 22.04 2.23
CA TYR A 710 6.28 22.45 1.48
C TYR A 710 5.02 21.99 2.21
N ALA A 711 4.01 22.85 2.42
CA ALA A 711 2.71 22.31 2.86
C ALA A 711 2.02 21.59 1.69
N LEU A 712 1.93 22.30 0.56
CA LEU A 712 1.42 21.80 -0.71
C LEU A 712 2.50 22.00 -1.78
N TYR A 713 2.91 20.91 -2.41
CA TYR A 713 3.77 20.92 -3.58
C TYR A 713 2.95 20.47 -4.79
N MET A 714 2.99 21.25 -5.87
CA MET A 714 2.32 20.93 -7.12
C MET A 714 3.26 21.07 -8.31
N SER A 715 3.18 20.12 -9.24
CA SER A 715 3.88 20.26 -10.52
C SER A 715 3.16 19.51 -11.63
N GLN A 716 2.70 20.22 -12.65
CA GLN A 716 2.30 19.61 -13.91
C GLN A 716 3.52 19.58 -14.85
N SER A 717 3.61 18.51 -15.64
CA SER A 717 4.68 18.35 -16.61
C SER A 717 4.21 17.80 -17.96
N ASP A 718 2.90 17.57 -18.11
CA ASP A 718 2.30 17.18 -19.37
C ASP A 718 1.86 18.44 -20.14
N LEU A 719 2.57 18.75 -21.22
CA LEU A 719 2.27 19.91 -22.07
C LEU A 719 0.97 19.70 -22.87
N GLU A 720 0.59 18.46 -23.18
CA GLU A 720 -0.64 18.17 -23.93
C GLU A 720 -1.90 18.42 -23.09
N ALA A 721 -1.78 18.38 -21.76
CA ALA A 721 -2.86 18.54 -20.80
C ALA A 721 -2.78 19.85 -19.99
N ALA A 722 -1.93 20.81 -20.39
CA ALA A 722 -1.72 22.08 -19.68
C ALA A 722 -2.97 22.99 -19.56
N ASP A 723 -3.99 22.75 -20.38
CA ASP A 723 -5.30 23.42 -20.31
C ASP A 723 -6.18 22.90 -19.15
N GLU A 724 -5.85 21.75 -18.54
CA GLU A 724 -6.61 21.22 -17.41
C GLU A 724 -6.22 21.91 -16.09
N VAL A 725 -7.13 22.76 -15.63
CA VAL A 725 -6.94 23.57 -14.42
C VAL A 725 -6.92 22.70 -13.16
N VAL A 726 -5.85 22.81 -12.36
CA VAL A 726 -5.84 22.31 -10.98
C VAL A 726 -6.55 23.32 -10.09
N LEU A 727 -7.64 22.86 -9.45
CA LEU A 727 -8.45 23.66 -8.55
C LEU A 727 -7.98 23.49 -7.11
N VAL A 728 -7.62 24.60 -6.45
CA VAL A 728 -7.28 24.68 -5.03
C VAL A 728 -8.29 25.60 -4.35
N GLU A 729 -9.28 25.04 -3.65
CA GLU A 729 -10.42 25.80 -3.13
C GLU A 729 -10.67 25.57 -1.63
N SER A 730 -10.93 26.63 -0.87
CA SER A 730 -11.39 26.56 0.54
C SER A 730 -10.46 25.76 1.47
N ASN A 731 -9.16 25.70 1.19
CA ASN A 731 -8.20 24.99 2.04
C ASN A 731 -7.66 25.88 3.16
N GLU A 732 -7.43 25.31 4.34
CA GLU A 732 -6.68 25.92 5.44
C GLU A 732 -5.26 25.36 5.47
N ILE A 733 -4.30 26.11 4.93
CA ILE A 733 -2.88 25.75 4.88
C ILE A 733 -2.15 26.58 5.94
N ASN A 734 -2.05 26.04 7.14
CA ASN A 734 -1.49 26.72 8.31
C ASN A 734 -0.45 25.88 9.07
N PRO A 735 0.72 25.60 8.46
CA PRO A 735 1.81 24.93 9.14
C PRO A 735 2.82 25.95 9.74
N PRO A 736 3.11 25.90 11.05
CA PRO A 736 3.78 27.00 11.76
C PRO A 736 5.28 27.19 11.46
N SER A 737 6.01 26.22 10.90
CA SER A 737 7.46 26.30 10.63
C SER A 737 7.89 25.97 9.19
N THR A 738 7.01 26.11 8.20
CA THR A 738 7.35 25.71 6.82
C THR A 738 8.23 26.70 6.07
N TYR A 739 8.94 26.18 5.07
CA TYR A 739 9.71 27.02 4.15
C TYR A 739 8.80 27.66 3.10
N TYR A 740 7.93 26.88 2.47
CA TYR A 740 6.86 27.33 1.57
C TYR A 740 5.50 26.78 2.05
N ALA A 741 4.44 27.61 2.06
CA ALA A 741 3.10 27.07 2.27
C ALA A 741 2.60 26.37 1.00
N VAL A 742 2.70 27.03 -0.15
CA VAL A 742 2.44 26.44 -1.47
C VAL A 742 3.65 26.63 -2.38
N TYR A 743 4.06 25.56 -3.04
CA TYR A 743 5.13 25.59 -4.03
C TYR A 743 4.65 24.94 -5.33
N ILE A 744 4.75 25.69 -6.42
CA ILE A 744 4.37 25.26 -7.77
C ILE A 744 5.61 25.27 -8.65
N SER A 745 5.87 24.15 -9.32
CA SER A 745 6.90 24.04 -10.34
C SER A 745 6.39 23.53 -11.67
N GLY A 746 7.10 23.85 -12.75
CA GLY A 746 6.83 23.31 -14.08
C GLY A 746 5.88 24.19 -14.86
N VAL A 747 4.97 23.57 -15.60
CA VAL A 747 3.96 24.24 -16.42
C VAL A 747 2.57 24.03 -15.81
N GLY A 748 1.53 24.63 -16.40
CA GLY A 748 0.15 24.34 -16.06
C GLY A 748 -0.66 25.52 -15.51
N SER A 749 -1.97 25.30 -15.46
CA SER A 749 -2.97 26.27 -14.98
C SER A 749 -3.48 25.91 -13.57
N TYR A 750 -3.46 26.87 -12.66
CA TYR A 750 -3.85 26.69 -11.25
C TYR A 750 -4.84 27.76 -10.83
N GLN A 751 -5.95 27.35 -10.23
CA GLN A 751 -6.98 28.25 -9.72
C GLN A 751 -7.02 28.17 -8.19
N PHE A 752 -6.86 29.30 -7.52
CA PHE A 752 -6.90 29.42 -6.05
C PHE A 752 -8.10 30.24 -5.61
N ASP A 753 -9.04 29.58 -4.95
CA ASP A 753 -10.30 30.19 -4.51
C ASP A 753 -10.48 30.05 -2.98
N ASP A 754 -10.72 31.14 -2.27
CA ASP A 754 -11.13 31.14 -0.86
C ASP A 754 -10.18 30.38 0.11
N ASN A 755 -8.87 30.31 -0.18
CA ASN A 755 -7.91 29.61 0.68
C ASN A 755 -7.34 30.50 1.79
N LEU A 756 -7.03 29.91 2.94
CA LEU A 756 -6.25 30.52 4.01
C LEU A 756 -4.82 29.97 3.96
N LEU A 757 -3.84 30.83 3.63
CA LEU A 757 -2.42 30.49 3.60
C LEU A 757 -1.69 31.22 4.73
N VAL A 758 -1.21 30.49 5.72
CA VAL A 758 -0.48 31.05 6.87
C VAL A 758 0.93 30.45 6.94
N GLY A 759 1.94 31.29 7.19
CA GLY A 759 3.32 30.83 7.37
C GLY A 759 4.20 31.04 6.14
N GLY A 760 5.08 30.08 5.84
CA GLY A 760 6.06 30.21 4.75
C GLY A 760 7.18 31.21 5.09
N SER A 761 8.26 30.71 5.69
CA SER A 761 9.43 31.53 6.05
C SER A 761 10.16 32.12 4.83
N SER A 762 10.05 31.46 3.67
CA SER A 762 10.49 31.99 2.37
C SER A 762 9.34 32.69 1.65
N SER A 763 8.25 31.97 1.36
CA SER A 763 7.04 32.54 0.79
C SER A 763 5.78 31.76 1.17
N ALA A 764 4.63 32.45 1.24
CA ALA A 764 3.34 31.77 1.35
C ALA A 764 2.99 31.05 0.04
N LEU A 765 3.14 31.70 -1.11
CA LEU A 765 2.98 31.08 -2.42
C LEU A 765 4.22 31.35 -3.30
N ASN A 766 4.81 30.27 -3.82
CA ASN A 766 5.89 30.34 -4.80
C ASN A 766 5.48 29.61 -6.07
N ALA A 767 5.46 30.34 -7.18
CA ALA A 767 5.28 29.78 -8.51
C ALA A 767 6.55 30.04 -9.34
N SER A 768 7.21 28.96 -9.72
CA SER A 768 8.46 29.03 -10.47
C SER A 768 8.43 28.08 -11.65
N MET A 769 8.94 28.51 -12.79
CA MET A 769 9.20 27.60 -13.89
C MET A 769 10.24 26.54 -13.50
N SER A 770 10.09 25.35 -14.06
CA SER A 770 11.12 24.33 -14.14
C SER A 770 11.07 23.71 -15.52
N LEU A 771 12.17 23.09 -15.96
CA LEU A 771 12.18 22.33 -17.20
C LEU A 771 11.06 21.29 -17.18
N PRO A 772 10.28 21.13 -18.27
CA PRO A 772 9.44 19.96 -18.47
C PRO A 772 10.28 18.70 -18.24
N SER A 773 9.66 17.69 -17.64
CA SER A 773 10.35 16.44 -17.36
C SER A 773 10.71 15.65 -18.63
N GLY A 774 10.07 15.89 -19.79
CA GLY A 774 10.42 15.25 -21.05
C GLY A 774 11.90 15.46 -21.38
N LEU A 775 12.31 16.73 -21.37
CA LEU A 775 13.68 17.20 -21.60
C LEU A 775 14.77 16.67 -20.66
N THR A 776 14.51 15.76 -19.71
CA THR A 776 15.50 15.29 -18.72
C THR A 776 15.66 13.79 -18.65
N TRP A 777 14.82 13.05 -19.38
CA TRP A 777 14.84 11.59 -19.45
C TRP A 777 15.35 11.17 -20.82
N ASP A 778 15.94 9.98 -20.88
CA ASP A 778 16.48 9.37 -22.10
C ASP A 778 15.39 8.41 -22.60
N ASP A 779 14.43 8.92 -23.38
CA ASP A 779 13.18 8.21 -23.67
C ASP A 779 13.37 7.04 -24.65
N ASP A 780 14.39 7.10 -25.51
CA ASP A 780 14.74 6.03 -26.44
C ASP A 780 15.86 5.10 -25.96
N GLY A 781 16.56 5.46 -24.88
CA GLY A 781 17.56 4.64 -24.19
C GLY A 781 18.96 4.65 -24.83
N ASP A 782 19.31 5.67 -25.60
CA ASP A 782 20.62 5.83 -26.24
C ASP A 782 21.71 6.37 -25.29
N GLY A 783 21.30 6.90 -24.13
CA GLY A 783 22.18 7.44 -23.09
C GLY A 783 22.38 8.96 -23.16
N GLN A 784 21.68 9.66 -24.04
CA GLN A 784 21.48 11.11 -24.06
C GLN A 784 20.00 11.43 -23.79
N ALA A 785 19.74 12.68 -23.46
CA ALA A 785 18.39 13.21 -23.28
C ALA A 785 18.39 14.55 -24.03
N GLU A 786 17.23 15.13 -24.33
CA GLU A 786 17.13 16.34 -25.16
C GLU A 786 17.96 17.50 -24.59
N TYR A 787 17.96 17.70 -23.26
CA TYR A 787 18.80 18.75 -22.65
C TYR A 787 20.31 18.52 -22.78
N GLN A 788 20.75 17.30 -23.09
CA GLN A 788 22.14 16.94 -23.35
C GLN A 788 22.53 17.17 -24.82
N GLY A 789 21.58 17.57 -25.66
CA GLY A 789 21.77 17.89 -27.08
C GLY A 789 21.24 16.83 -28.04
N ASP A 790 20.36 15.93 -27.57
CA ASP A 790 19.62 15.03 -28.45
C ASP A 790 18.58 15.82 -29.27
N CYS A 791 18.57 15.64 -30.59
CA CYS A 791 17.66 16.30 -31.51
C CYS A 791 16.47 15.42 -31.95
N ASP A 792 16.42 14.15 -31.54
CA ASP A 792 15.27 13.24 -31.70
C ASP A 792 15.29 12.15 -30.61
N ASP A 793 14.80 12.50 -29.40
CA ASP A 793 14.74 11.61 -28.21
C ASP A 793 13.83 10.38 -28.36
N THR A 794 13.20 10.23 -29.52
CA THR A 794 12.36 9.08 -29.85
C THR A 794 13.10 8.03 -30.67
N ASN A 795 14.34 8.32 -31.06
CA ASN A 795 15.10 7.58 -32.04
C ASN A 795 16.55 7.37 -31.56
N PRO A 796 16.88 6.17 -31.06
CA PRO A 796 18.16 5.92 -30.38
C PRO A 796 19.37 5.87 -31.34
N GLN A 797 19.17 6.26 -32.59
CA GLN A 797 20.18 6.48 -33.61
C GLN A 797 20.53 7.97 -33.78
N VAL A 798 19.85 8.88 -33.09
CA VAL A 798 20.05 10.32 -33.06
C VAL A 798 20.21 10.66 -31.59
N GLY A 799 21.25 11.43 -31.24
CA GLY A 799 21.63 11.57 -29.82
C GLY A 799 22.68 12.64 -29.57
N GLY A 800 22.72 13.66 -30.42
CA GLY A 800 23.62 14.80 -30.24
C GLY A 800 25.11 14.47 -30.31
N ALA A 801 25.93 15.36 -29.75
CA ALA A 801 27.40 15.31 -29.85
C ALA A 801 28.07 14.05 -29.25
N ALA A 802 27.31 13.16 -28.60
CA ALA A 802 27.77 11.87 -28.10
C ALA A 802 27.65 10.73 -29.13
N GLN A 803 26.71 10.83 -30.07
CA GLN A 803 26.59 9.95 -31.23
C GLN A 803 27.63 10.31 -32.29
N LEU A 804 27.88 9.40 -33.22
CA LEU A 804 28.85 9.56 -34.30
C LEU A 804 28.07 9.54 -35.61
N GLU A 805 28.21 10.60 -36.41
CA GLU A 805 27.58 10.69 -37.73
C GLU A 805 27.84 9.44 -38.60
N LEU A 806 26.75 8.81 -39.08
CA LEU A 806 26.77 7.59 -39.87
C LEU A 806 26.61 7.89 -41.37
N GLU A 807 27.72 7.81 -42.11
CA GLU A 807 27.76 8.12 -43.55
C GLU A 807 26.69 7.36 -44.38
N GLY A 808 25.66 8.10 -44.85
CA GLY A 808 24.70 7.69 -45.88
C GLY A 808 23.40 7.01 -45.41
N ASP A 809 22.96 7.22 -44.17
CA ASP A 809 21.62 6.81 -43.69
C ASP A 809 20.56 7.94 -43.77
N GLY A 810 20.98 9.19 -44.00
CA GLY A 810 20.10 10.35 -44.20
C GLY A 810 19.48 10.88 -42.90
N LEU A 811 20.13 10.66 -41.76
CA LEU A 811 19.77 11.22 -40.45
C LEU A 811 20.99 12.02 -39.93
N ASP A 812 20.78 13.18 -39.31
CA ASP A 812 21.82 13.90 -38.55
C ASP A 812 21.98 13.21 -37.18
N ASN A 813 22.86 12.21 -37.09
CA ASN A 813 22.95 11.37 -35.88
C ASN A 813 23.59 12.13 -34.71
N ASP A 814 24.49 13.07 -35.00
CA ASP A 814 25.25 13.82 -34.00
C ASP A 814 24.75 15.26 -33.73
N CYS A 815 23.63 15.63 -34.36
CA CYS A 815 22.95 16.92 -34.24
C CYS A 815 23.90 18.12 -34.45
N ASP A 816 24.91 17.93 -35.31
CA ASP A 816 25.82 18.99 -35.73
C ASP A 816 25.75 19.15 -37.26
N PRO A 817 25.11 20.22 -37.77
CA PRO A 817 24.98 20.42 -39.22
C PRO A 817 26.34 20.62 -39.93
N ALA A 818 27.45 20.73 -39.19
CA ALA A 818 28.80 20.74 -39.74
C ALA A 818 29.36 19.35 -40.09
N THR A 819 28.78 18.27 -39.55
CA THR A 819 29.15 16.86 -39.77
C THR A 819 28.22 16.24 -40.80
N SER A 820 28.52 16.46 -42.08
CA SER A 820 27.72 15.93 -43.20
C SER A 820 27.91 14.42 -43.43
N ASP A 821 26.79 13.69 -43.60
CA ASP A 821 26.66 12.27 -43.96
C ASP A 821 27.23 11.88 -45.36
N GLY A 822 27.72 12.86 -46.13
CA GLY A 822 28.27 12.68 -47.47
C GLY A 822 27.25 12.61 -48.62
N ALA A 823 25.94 12.63 -48.35
CA ALA A 823 24.86 12.70 -49.33
C ALA A 823 24.32 14.12 -49.57
N ASP A 824 24.46 15.07 -48.63
CA ASP A 824 23.56 16.25 -48.56
C ASP A 824 24.11 17.63 -48.94
N ALA A 825 25.28 17.74 -49.56
CA ALA A 825 25.91 19.06 -49.69
C ALA A 825 25.26 20.08 -50.68
N ALA A 826 24.05 19.89 -51.23
CA ALA A 826 23.41 20.89 -52.13
C ALA A 826 21.93 20.69 -52.51
N ILE A 827 21.20 19.71 -51.97
CA ILE A 827 19.82 19.40 -52.39
C ILE A 827 18.91 19.71 -51.20
N ASP A 828 17.90 20.53 -51.47
CA ASP A 828 16.74 20.81 -50.62
C ASP A 828 15.75 19.64 -50.82
N GLY A 829 15.73 18.71 -49.86
CA GLY A 829 15.10 17.40 -49.89
C GLY A 829 13.59 17.43 -49.70
N ASP A 830 13.09 18.40 -48.94
CA ASP A 830 11.68 18.56 -48.61
C ASP A 830 11.00 19.74 -49.34
N GLY A 831 11.77 20.65 -49.91
CA GLY A 831 11.33 21.77 -50.75
C GLY A 831 11.01 23.06 -50.01
N ASP A 832 11.49 23.27 -48.79
CA ASP A 832 11.29 24.49 -47.99
C ASP A 832 12.12 25.69 -48.51
N GLY A 833 13.19 25.42 -49.26
CA GLY A 833 14.11 26.38 -49.84
C GLY A 833 15.41 26.60 -49.08
N VAL A 834 15.63 25.87 -47.98
CA VAL A 834 16.90 25.70 -47.27
C VAL A 834 17.44 24.31 -47.59
N SER A 835 18.70 24.04 -47.28
CA SER A 835 19.29 22.71 -47.44
C SER A 835 20.17 22.45 -46.24
N PRO A 836 20.62 21.20 -45.99
CA PRO A 836 21.48 20.90 -44.85
C PRO A 836 22.72 21.77 -44.82
N ALA A 837 23.31 22.04 -46.00
CA ALA A 837 24.46 22.90 -46.15
C ALA A 837 24.20 24.39 -45.84
N ASP A 838 22.94 24.83 -45.89
CA ASP A 838 22.48 26.18 -45.56
C ASP A 838 21.87 26.27 -44.13
N GLY A 839 21.94 25.19 -43.35
CA GLY A 839 21.59 25.14 -41.92
C GLY A 839 20.32 24.38 -41.57
N ASP A 840 19.72 23.64 -42.51
CA ASP A 840 18.57 22.78 -42.23
C ASP A 840 18.97 21.55 -41.41
N CYS A 841 18.29 21.33 -40.29
CA CYS A 841 18.53 20.26 -39.34
C CYS A 841 17.64 19.02 -39.60
N ASP A 842 16.64 19.10 -40.47
CA ASP A 842 15.92 17.93 -40.98
C ASP A 842 15.35 18.20 -42.39
N ASP A 843 16.20 17.94 -43.39
CA ASP A 843 15.91 18.12 -44.83
C ASP A 843 14.89 17.12 -45.41
N THR A 844 14.19 16.39 -44.54
CA THR A 844 13.06 15.53 -44.93
C THR A 844 11.70 16.13 -44.59
N ASP A 845 11.64 17.26 -43.88
CA ASP A 845 10.40 17.91 -43.48
C ASP A 845 10.43 19.44 -43.51
N ALA A 846 9.71 19.98 -44.50
CA ALA A 846 9.72 21.39 -44.87
C ALA A 846 9.13 22.38 -43.85
N THR A 847 8.76 21.91 -42.66
CA THR A 847 8.41 22.75 -41.51
C THR A 847 9.61 23.09 -40.63
N VAL A 848 10.75 22.44 -40.83
CA VAL A 848 11.97 22.61 -40.03
C VAL A 848 13.06 23.22 -40.86
N TYR A 849 13.52 24.39 -40.43
CA TYR A 849 14.53 25.19 -41.13
C TYR A 849 15.00 26.37 -40.28
N PRO A 850 16.21 26.91 -40.54
CA PRO A 850 16.72 28.15 -39.95
C PRO A 850 15.70 29.29 -39.85
N GLY A 851 15.23 29.56 -38.62
CA GLY A 851 14.26 30.62 -38.33
C GLY A 851 12.80 30.27 -38.65
N ALA A 852 12.44 28.98 -38.71
CA ALA A 852 11.06 28.53 -38.53
C ALA A 852 10.52 28.95 -37.15
N SER A 853 9.23 28.76 -36.92
CA SER A 853 8.62 28.99 -35.60
C SER A 853 8.53 27.66 -34.88
N GLU A 854 9.01 27.59 -33.63
CA GLU A 854 8.90 26.40 -32.80
C GLU A 854 7.44 26.00 -32.58
N GLU A 855 7.11 24.73 -32.80
CA GLU A 855 5.84 24.12 -32.44
C GLU A 855 5.95 23.51 -31.02
N ILE A 856 5.50 24.27 -30.03
CA ILE A 856 5.55 23.91 -28.61
C ILE A 856 5.01 22.49 -28.36
N GLY A 857 5.82 21.63 -27.74
CA GLY A 857 5.45 20.28 -27.33
C GLY A 857 5.69 19.18 -28.38
N ASN A 858 6.26 19.50 -29.54
CA ASN A 858 6.74 18.49 -30.49
C ASN A 858 8.18 18.02 -30.19
N PHE A 859 8.85 18.69 -29.25
CA PHE A 859 10.22 18.42 -28.79
C PHE A 859 11.29 18.37 -29.89
N ARG A 860 11.08 19.09 -30.99
CA ARG A 860 11.97 19.15 -32.15
C ARG A 860 12.51 20.56 -32.33
N ASP A 861 13.79 20.69 -32.69
CA ASP A 861 14.39 21.99 -33.08
C ASP A 861 13.86 22.41 -34.45
N ASP A 862 12.67 23.01 -34.49
CA ASP A 862 12.04 23.40 -35.73
C ASP A 862 12.83 24.53 -36.41
N ASN A 863 13.48 25.40 -35.62
CA ASN A 863 14.17 26.57 -36.14
C ASN A 863 15.68 26.38 -36.40
N CYS A 864 16.24 25.21 -36.06
CA CYS A 864 17.64 24.83 -36.23
C CYS A 864 18.65 25.76 -35.53
N ASP A 865 18.32 26.30 -34.36
CA ASP A 865 19.25 27.10 -33.53
C ASP A 865 19.97 26.29 -32.45
N GLY A 866 19.74 24.99 -32.42
CA GLY A 866 20.26 24.02 -31.47
C GLY A 866 19.39 23.88 -30.22
N TRP A 867 18.14 24.35 -30.23
CA TRP A 867 17.23 24.28 -29.09
C TRP A 867 15.78 24.02 -29.50
N ALA A 868 15.28 22.82 -29.20
CA ALA A 868 13.92 22.37 -29.53
C ALA A 868 12.75 23.26 -29.05
N GLU A 869 12.91 24.12 -28.02
CA GLU A 869 11.76 24.84 -27.43
C GLU A 869 12.10 26.19 -26.71
N PHE A 870 13.32 26.75 -26.83
CA PHE A 870 13.83 27.79 -25.90
C PHE A 870 13.86 29.26 -26.41
N ASP A 871 13.06 29.61 -27.42
CA ASP A 871 13.08 30.97 -28.00
C ASP A 871 12.10 31.99 -27.35
N GLY A 872 11.37 31.60 -26.30
CA GLY A 872 10.67 32.53 -25.39
C GLY A 872 9.15 32.38 -25.32
N ASP A 873 8.56 31.33 -25.90
CA ASP A 873 7.10 31.07 -25.85
C ASP A 873 6.69 30.03 -24.79
N PHE A 874 7.60 29.64 -23.89
CA PHE A 874 7.33 28.67 -22.85
C PHE A 874 6.42 29.25 -21.75
N ALA A 875 5.16 28.82 -21.72
CA ALA A 875 4.20 29.24 -20.70
C ALA A 875 4.53 28.58 -19.35
N GLY A 876 5.16 29.34 -18.45
CA GLY A 876 5.29 28.93 -17.06
C GLY A 876 3.95 28.84 -16.32
N PRO A 877 3.95 28.57 -15.01
CA PRO A 877 2.72 28.39 -14.24
C PRO A 877 1.79 29.60 -14.39
N SER A 878 0.52 29.35 -14.70
CA SER A 878 -0.54 30.36 -14.77
C SER A 878 -1.44 30.25 -13.56
N LEU A 879 -1.54 31.32 -12.78
CA LEU A 879 -2.31 31.36 -11.54
C LEU A 879 -3.48 32.34 -11.66
N SER A 880 -4.68 31.89 -11.30
CA SER A 880 -5.83 32.75 -11.06
C SER A 880 -6.19 32.71 -9.57
N MET A 881 -6.39 33.86 -8.93
CA MET A 881 -6.69 33.93 -7.49
C MET A 881 -7.92 34.79 -7.17
N LYS A 882 -8.83 34.31 -6.30
CA LYS A 882 -9.91 35.09 -5.68
C LYS A 882 -10.20 34.65 -4.24
N GLY A 883 -10.65 35.58 -3.38
CA GLY A 883 -11.07 35.28 -2.00
C GLY A 883 -10.01 34.75 -1.04
N ASN A 884 -8.74 34.68 -1.44
CA ASN A 884 -7.70 34.08 -0.60
C ASN A 884 -7.21 35.03 0.49
N LEU A 885 -6.93 34.52 1.69
CA LEU A 885 -6.25 35.24 2.77
C LEU A 885 -4.83 34.69 2.93
N LEU A 886 -3.83 35.52 2.63
CA LEU A 886 -2.41 35.20 2.75
C LEU A 886 -1.81 35.95 3.93
N GLN A 887 -1.28 35.20 4.90
CA GLN A 887 -0.61 35.70 6.10
C GLN A 887 0.84 35.16 6.16
N PRO A 888 1.74 35.70 5.31
CA PRO A 888 3.10 35.17 5.18
C PRO A 888 3.99 35.49 6.38
N VAL A 889 5.07 34.72 6.53
CA VAL A 889 6.24 35.14 7.34
C VAL A 889 7.29 35.81 6.44
N GLY A 890 7.58 35.21 5.29
CA GLY A 890 8.48 35.73 4.25
C GLY A 890 7.77 36.62 3.23
N GLU A 891 7.96 36.33 1.94
CA GLU A 891 7.23 36.96 0.82
C GLU A 891 5.79 36.42 0.76
N ALA A 892 4.80 37.21 0.34
CA ALA A 892 3.45 36.65 0.20
C ALA A 892 3.34 35.79 -1.07
N ILE A 893 3.69 36.38 -2.22
CA ILE A 893 3.66 35.73 -3.51
C ILE A 893 4.98 35.97 -4.23
N ARG A 894 5.62 34.89 -4.66
CA ARG A 894 6.85 34.92 -5.46
C ARG A 894 6.59 34.29 -6.82
N LEU A 895 6.82 35.06 -7.88
CA LEU A 895 6.75 34.60 -9.27
C LEU A 895 8.15 34.59 -9.89
N ASN A 896 8.54 33.47 -10.49
CA ASN A 896 9.77 33.37 -11.28
C ASN A 896 9.44 32.66 -12.61
N GLY A 897 9.18 33.44 -13.66
CA GLY A 897 8.68 32.93 -14.95
C GLY A 897 7.21 32.50 -14.90
N ALA A 898 6.45 32.98 -13.92
CA ALA A 898 5.04 32.62 -13.75
C ALA A 898 4.12 33.82 -14.04
N SER A 899 2.87 33.52 -14.39
CA SER A 899 1.82 34.52 -14.56
C SER A 899 0.78 34.44 -13.44
N LEU A 900 0.29 35.61 -13.02
CA LEU A 900 -0.70 35.75 -11.96
C LEU A 900 -1.82 36.70 -12.40
N GLU A 901 -3.06 36.25 -12.26
CA GLU A 901 -4.25 37.04 -12.49
C GLU A 901 -5.10 37.11 -11.21
N MET A 902 -5.31 38.33 -10.74
CA MET A 902 -6.28 38.70 -9.70
C MET A 902 -7.27 39.65 -10.36
N LEU A 903 -8.32 39.09 -10.97
CA LEU A 903 -9.28 39.85 -11.75
C LEU A 903 -10.26 40.64 -10.86
N PRO A 904 -10.86 41.74 -11.38
CA PRO A 904 -11.87 42.50 -10.65
C PRO A 904 -13.01 41.62 -10.15
N LEU A 905 -13.33 41.74 -8.87
CA LEU A 905 -14.33 40.92 -8.21
C LEU A 905 -15.76 41.25 -8.66
N GLU A 906 -16.59 40.23 -8.88
CA GLU A 906 -18.02 40.42 -9.07
C GLU A 906 -18.72 40.78 -7.73
N ALA A 907 -19.95 41.30 -7.83
CA ALA A 907 -20.71 41.72 -6.65
C ALA A 907 -21.02 40.55 -5.69
N GLY A 908 -20.30 40.48 -4.58
CA GLY A 908 -20.46 39.46 -3.54
C GLY A 908 -19.32 38.46 -3.44
N GLU A 909 -18.28 38.58 -4.27
CA GLU A 909 -17.03 37.84 -4.13
C GLU A 909 -16.12 38.49 -3.08
N ASP A 910 -15.41 37.66 -2.31
CA ASP A 910 -14.46 38.13 -1.30
C ASP A 910 -13.12 38.47 -1.96
N PRO A 911 -12.43 39.52 -1.49
CA PRO A 911 -11.15 39.91 -2.06
C PRO A 911 -10.01 39.04 -1.58
N ASN A 912 -9.01 38.86 -2.46
CA ASN A 912 -7.69 38.46 -2.00
C ASN A 912 -7.15 39.50 -0.99
N GLN A 913 -6.75 39.02 0.18
CA GLN A 913 -6.18 39.79 1.27
C GLN A 913 -4.76 39.30 1.52
N ILE A 914 -3.79 40.18 1.32
CA ILE A 914 -2.37 39.91 1.60
C ILE A 914 -1.99 40.75 2.80
N GLU A 915 -1.81 40.08 3.94
CA GLU A 915 -1.69 40.73 5.25
C GLU A 915 -0.43 40.28 6.00
N GLY A 916 0.40 41.24 6.40
CA GLY A 916 1.58 40.96 7.22
C GLY A 916 2.81 40.51 6.44
N GLY A 917 3.72 39.81 7.12
CA GLY A 917 5.00 39.36 6.56
C GLY A 917 6.18 40.30 6.83
N LEU A 918 7.38 39.72 6.91
CA LEU A 918 8.62 40.45 7.13
C LEU A 918 9.27 40.94 5.82
N SER A 919 8.80 40.45 4.66
CA SER A 919 9.39 40.70 3.34
C SER A 919 8.39 41.38 2.38
N ASP A 920 8.59 41.20 1.08
CA ASP A 920 7.81 41.83 0.02
C ASP A 920 6.43 41.13 -0.16
N GLY A 921 5.38 41.89 -0.49
CA GLY A 921 4.03 41.36 -0.72
C GLY A 921 3.99 40.51 -2.00
N LEU A 922 4.18 41.15 -3.15
CA LEU A 922 4.34 40.49 -4.44
C LEU A 922 5.75 40.70 -5.00
N TYR A 923 6.46 39.61 -5.27
CA TYR A 923 7.79 39.60 -5.86
C TYR A 923 7.75 39.02 -7.29
N LEU A 924 8.20 39.80 -8.28
CA LEU A 924 8.33 39.37 -9.68
C LEU A 924 9.80 39.27 -10.10
N GLY A 925 10.27 38.03 -10.26
CA GLY A 925 11.57 37.70 -10.84
C GLY A 925 11.49 37.34 -12.33
N THR A 926 12.63 37.06 -12.91
CA THR A 926 12.78 36.31 -14.16
C THR A 926 13.32 34.94 -13.83
N TRP A 927 12.78 33.91 -14.48
CA TRP A 927 13.46 32.61 -14.49
C TRP A 927 14.51 32.59 -15.58
N VAL A 928 15.72 32.12 -15.23
CA VAL A 928 16.86 32.04 -16.13
C VAL A 928 17.51 30.67 -15.95
N TRP A 929 17.59 29.89 -17.01
CA TRP A 929 18.33 28.64 -17.02
C TRP A 929 19.84 28.90 -17.18
N SER A 930 20.67 28.15 -16.46
CA SER A 930 22.12 28.32 -16.52
C SER A 930 22.70 27.73 -17.80
N GLY A 931 22.68 28.48 -18.91
CA GLY A 931 23.33 28.08 -20.16
C GLY A 931 22.68 28.58 -21.45
N THR A 932 21.43 29.02 -21.40
CA THR A 932 20.66 29.46 -22.59
C THR A 932 20.43 30.98 -22.61
N PRO A 933 20.10 31.57 -23.78
CA PRO A 933 19.63 32.95 -23.90
C PRO A 933 18.19 33.16 -23.40
N GLY A 934 17.39 32.09 -23.27
CA GLY A 934 15.98 32.14 -22.91
C GLY A 934 15.74 32.67 -21.50
N GLN A 935 15.02 33.79 -21.40
CA GLN A 935 14.52 34.35 -20.15
C GLN A 935 13.00 34.21 -20.14
N ALA A 936 12.45 33.70 -19.04
CA ALA A 936 11.00 33.70 -18.84
C ALA A 936 10.62 34.80 -17.83
N PRO A 937 10.03 35.92 -18.29
CA PRO A 937 9.60 37.01 -17.42
C PRO A 937 8.32 36.63 -16.67
N SER A 938 8.18 37.17 -15.46
CA SER A 938 6.92 37.03 -14.70
C SER A 938 5.93 38.13 -15.10
N ARG A 939 4.64 37.81 -15.10
CA ARG A 939 3.56 38.76 -15.38
C ARG A 939 2.53 38.73 -14.26
N ALA A 940 2.07 39.89 -13.80
CA ALA A 940 0.95 39.97 -12.87
C ALA A 940 -0.08 41.02 -13.30
N VAL A 941 -1.36 40.69 -13.15
CA VAL A 941 -2.50 41.60 -13.34
C VAL A 941 -3.32 41.61 -12.06
N ILE A 942 -3.49 42.80 -11.47
CA ILE A 942 -4.23 42.99 -10.21
C ILE A 942 -5.31 44.06 -10.42
N GLY A 943 -6.57 43.63 -10.37
CA GLY A 943 -7.74 44.48 -10.51
C GLY A 943 -8.32 45.00 -9.19
N GLU A 944 -9.51 45.60 -9.30
CA GLU A 944 -10.21 46.23 -8.18
C GLU A 944 -10.54 45.24 -7.05
N GLY A 945 -10.34 45.69 -5.81
CA GLY A 945 -10.86 45.04 -4.60
C GLY A 945 -9.82 44.27 -3.80
N HIS A 946 -8.64 43.99 -4.34
CA HIS A 946 -7.57 43.29 -3.61
C HIS A 946 -6.84 44.19 -2.62
N LEU A 947 -6.50 43.65 -1.45
CA LEU A 947 -5.92 44.41 -0.34
C LEU A 947 -4.49 43.95 -0.03
N PHE A 948 -3.58 44.92 0.04
CA PHE A 948 -2.25 44.76 0.61
C PHE A 948 -2.18 45.57 1.90
N SER A 949 -1.87 44.92 3.02
CA SER A 949 -1.76 45.58 4.32
C SER A 949 -0.66 45.00 5.21
N GLU A 950 -0.04 45.86 6.02
CA GLU A 950 0.98 45.49 7.04
C GLU A 950 2.21 44.73 6.50
N ILE A 951 2.60 44.97 5.24
CA ILE A 951 3.75 44.31 4.59
C ILE A 951 5.06 44.88 5.14
N GLY A 952 5.98 44.06 5.65
CA GLY A 952 7.27 44.54 6.19
C GLY A 952 8.24 45.13 5.16
N GLY A 953 8.18 44.66 3.91
CA GLY A 953 8.97 45.11 2.77
C GLY A 953 8.20 46.02 1.82
N SER A 954 8.38 45.79 0.52
CA SER A 954 7.65 46.49 -0.55
C SER A 954 6.31 45.80 -0.80
N CYS A 955 5.24 46.54 -1.04
CA CYS A 955 3.97 45.90 -1.37
C CYS A 955 4.05 45.17 -2.73
N VAL A 956 4.68 45.78 -3.73
CA VAL A 956 5.02 45.13 -5.01
C VAL A 956 6.46 45.43 -5.40
N LYS A 957 7.20 44.40 -5.81
CA LYS A 957 8.60 44.50 -6.22
C LYS A 957 8.88 43.77 -7.52
N LEU A 958 9.48 44.49 -8.47
CA LEU A 958 9.86 43.98 -9.78
C LEU A 958 11.37 43.99 -9.90
N VAL A 959 11.97 42.81 -9.99
CA VAL A 959 13.43 42.63 -10.16
C VAL A 959 13.76 42.05 -11.54
N GLY A 960 12.86 41.23 -12.11
CA GLY A 960 13.10 40.54 -13.38
C GLY A 960 13.14 41.48 -14.58
N ASP A 961 14.06 41.18 -15.51
CA ASP A 961 14.12 41.83 -16.82
C ASP A 961 12.86 41.46 -17.64
N ALA A 962 12.25 42.44 -18.32
CA ALA A 962 11.00 42.25 -19.07
C ALA A 962 9.77 41.75 -18.26
N SER A 963 9.89 41.50 -16.95
CA SER A 963 8.74 41.23 -16.09
C SER A 963 7.79 42.43 -16.03
N SER A 964 6.49 42.16 -15.94
CA SER A 964 5.46 43.20 -16.00
C SER A 964 4.41 43.07 -14.90
N VAL A 965 3.93 44.21 -14.41
CA VAL A 965 2.76 44.28 -13.53
C VAL A 965 1.76 45.32 -14.03
N GLU A 966 0.49 44.95 -14.01
CA GLU A 966 -0.64 45.83 -14.26
C GLU A 966 -1.48 45.95 -12.99
N LEU A 967 -1.70 47.17 -12.53
CA LEU A 967 -2.48 47.50 -11.34
C LEU A 967 -3.64 48.42 -11.75
N ASP A 968 -4.87 48.03 -11.45
CA ASP A 968 -6.07 48.81 -11.72
C ASP A 968 -6.93 48.92 -10.46
N THR A 969 -7.14 50.14 -9.96
CA THR A 969 -7.98 50.42 -8.79
C THR A 969 -7.53 49.65 -7.53
N VAL A 970 -6.23 49.73 -7.22
CA VAL A 970 -5.60 49.00 -6.11
C VAL A 970 -5.21 49.95 -4.97
N VAL A 971 -5.40 49.50 -3.72
CA VAL A 971 -4.92 50.20 -2.52
C VAL A 971 -3.73 49.45 -1.92
N LEU A 972 -2.58 50.12 -1.85
CA LEU A 972 -1.36 49.61 -1.22
C LEU A 972 -1.17 50.35 0.11
N SER A 973 -1.50 49.69 1.22
CA SER A 973 -1.48 50.32 2.55
C SER A 973 -0.45 49.65 3.45
N GLY A 974 0.21 50.42 4.32
CA GLY A 974 1.09 49.86 5.35
C GLY A 974 2.31 49.12 4.79
N CYS A 975 2.84 49.55 3.65
CA CYS A 975 4.08 49.02 3.07
C CYS A 975 5.28 49.51 3.90
N GLY A 976 6.05 48.61 4.50
CA GLY A 976 7.16 48.94 5.40
C GLY A 976 8.36 49.60 4.71
N GLN A 977 8.48 49.41 3.40
CA GLN A 977 9.40 50.13 2.52
C GLN A 977 8.62 50.88 1.44
N TRP A 978 8.66 50.41 0.19
CA TRP A 978 8.06 51.08 -0.95
C TRP A 978 6.66 50.56 -1.25
N GLY A 979 5.78 51.41 -1.75
CA GLY A 979 4.54 50.94 -2.38
C GLY A 979 4.87 50.04 -3.58
N LEU A 980 5.62 50.61 -4.52
CA LEU A 980 6.15 49.95 -5.72
C LEU A 980 7.68 50.09 -5.78
N ASP A 981 8.43 48.99 -5.91
CA ASP A 981 9.90 48.99 -6.12
C ASP A 981 10.23 48.35 -7.47
N VAL A 982 10.62 49.17 -8.45
CA VAL A 982 11.07 48.73 -9.78
C VAL A 982 12.59 48.71 -9.77
N ALA A 983 13.13 47.54 -9.44
CA ALA A 983 14.56 47.31 -9.21
C ALA A 983 15.34 46.85 -10.46
N GLY A 984 14.64 46.41 -11.52
CA GLY A 984 15.20 45.94 -12.80
C GLY A 984 14.59 46.63 -14.03
N ASP A 985 14.68 45.99 -15.21
CA ASP A 985 14.24 46.55 -16.49
C ASP A 985 12.75 46.26 -16.81
N GLY A 986 11.95 45.99 -15.78
CA GLY A 986 10.54 45.63 -15.89
C GLY A 986 9.60 46.78 -16.28
N GLN A 987 8.34 46.42 -16.55
CA GLN A 987 7.28 47.34 -16.94
C GLN A 987 6.18 47.41 -15.88
N VAL A 988 5.73 48.62 -15.55
CA VAL A 988 4.59 48.86 -14.65
C VAL A 988 3.55 49.71 -15.37
N LEU A 989 2.30 49.24 -15.36
CA LEU A 989 1.13 50.03 -15.70
C LEU A 989 0.25 50.14 -14.45
N ALA A 990 0.04 51.35 -13.93
CA ALA A 990 -0.78 51.56 -12.74
C ALA A 990 -1.82 52.65 -13.00
N SER A 991 -3.10 52.29 -12.84
CA SER A 991 -4.25 53.17 -13.03
C SER A 991 -5.09 53.21 -11.74
N ASP A 992 -5.43 54.41 -11.28
CA ASP A 992 -6.26 54.64 -10.08
C ASP A 992 -5.71 53.93 -8.82
N VAL A 993 -4.38 53.92 -8.66
CA VAL A 993 -3.70 53.29 -7.51
C VAL A 993 -3.45 54.30 -6.39
N HIS A 994 -3.76 53.90 -5.16
CA HIS A 994 -3.50 54.68 -3.95
C HIS A 994 -2.49 53.98 -3.04
N VAL A 995 -1.40 54.67 -2.70
CA VAL A 995 -0.40 54.21 -1.74
C VAL A 995 -0.53 55.03 -0.45
N ASP A 996 -0.86 54.36 0.65
CA ASP A 996 -1.14 54.97 1.95
C ASP A 996 -0.05 54.64 2.97
N GLU A 997 0.59 55.68 3.50
CA GLU A 997 1.65 55.65 4.50
C GLU A 997 2.82 54.66 4.20
N PRO A 998 3.48 54.73 3.02
CA PRO A 998 4.64 53.88 2.76
C PRO A 998 5.82 54.29 3.65
N GLY A 999 6.54 53.31 4.20
CA GLY A 999 7.66 53.53 5.12
C GLY A 999 8.83 54.30 4.50
N THR A 1000 9.00 54.21 3.18
CA THR A 1000 9.94 55.02 2.40
C THR A 1000 9.17 55.83 1.34
N SER A 1001 9.10 55.35 0.10
CA SER A 1001 8.53 56.09 -1.02
C SER A 1001 7.32 55.36 -1.61
N GLY A 1002 6.38 56.10 -2.19
CA GLY A 1002 5.25 55.47 -2.90
C GLY A 1002 5.69 54.64 -4.10
N LEU A 1003 6.68 55.15 -4.85
CA LEU A 1003 7.35 54.45 -5.94
C LEU A 1003 8.86 54.69 -5.88
N ARG A 1004 9.64 53.64 -6.12
CA ARG A 1004 11.08 53.71 -6.41
C ARG A 1004 11.38 53.07 -7.75
N MET A 1005 12.18 53.76 -8.56
CA MET A 1005 12.63 53.28 -9.87
C MET A 1005 14.15 53.31 -9.96
N THR A 1006 14.79 52.14 -10.01
CA THR A 1006 16.22 52.03 -10.33
C THR A 1006 16.47 51.95 -11.83
N ASN A 1007 15.55 51.36 -12.59
CA ASN A 1007 15.47 51.35 -14.06
C ASN A 1007 14.03 51.04 -14.51
N GLY A 1008 13.84 50.54 -15.74
CA GLY A 1008 12.54 50.08 -16.24
C GLY A 1008 11.65 51.18 -16.80
N SER A 1009 10.39 50.82 -17.09
CA SER A 1009 9.38 51.71 -17.67
C SER A 1009 8.11 51.70 -16.82
N VAL A 1010 7.70 52.86 -16.31
CA VAL A 1010 6.53 53.00 -15.45
C VAL A 1010 5.56 54.02 -16.03
N THR A 1011 4.30 53.61 -16.21
CA THR A 1011 3.19 54.48 -16.59
C THR A 1011 2.19 54.56 -15.44
N LEU A 1012 1.91 55.77 -14.99
CA LEU A 1012 0.98 56.06 -13.89
C LEU A 1012 -0.18 56.93 -14.39
N GLU A 1013 -1.42 56.51 -14.13
CA GLU A 1013 -2.64 57.29 -14.34
C GLU A 1013 -3.39 57.40 -13.00
N SER A 1014 -3.68 58.63 -12.55
CA SER A 1014 -4.38 58.88 -11.29
C SER A 1014 -3.74 58.22 -10.05
N PHE A 1015 -2.40 58.25 -9.97
CA PHE A 1015 -1.66 57.66 -8.86
C PHE A 1015 -1.58 58.61 -7.66
N ALA A 1016 -1.95 58.16 -6.47
CA ALA A 1016 -1.95 58.99 -5.26
C ALA A 1016 -1.07 58.38 -4.16
N VAL A 1017 -0.19 59.18 -3.56
CA VAL A 1017 0.66 58.78 -2.43
C VAL A 1017 0.38 59.70 -1.24
N ASP A 1018 -0.05 59.13 -0.10
CA ASP A 1018 -0.27 59.89 1.13
C ASP A 1018 0.73 59.49 2.21
N GLY A 1019 1.30 60.47 2.90
CA GLY A 1019 2.21 60.28 4.04
C GLY A 1019 3.46 59.44 3.80
N PRO A 1020 4.20 59.54 2.67
CA PRO A 1020 5.41 58.75 2.48
C PRO A 1020 6.50 59.14 3.46
N GLY A 1021 7.16 58.15 4.08
CA GLY A 1021 8.25 58.37 5.06
C GLY A 1021 9.48 59.08 4.48
N ALA A 1022 9.66 59.01 3.15
CA ALA A 1022 10.70 59.69 2.38
C ALA A 1022 10.08 60.47 1.20
N ASP A 1023 10.50 60.18 -0.03
CA ASP A 1023 9.98 60.85 -1.22
C ASP A 1023 8.63 60.26 -1.66
N GLY A 1024 7.74 61.05 -2.27
CA GLY A 1024 6.53 60.48 -2.89
C GLY A 1024 6.89 59.50 -4.00
N ILE A 1025 7.71 59.97 -4.94
CA ILE A 1025 8.25 59.19 -6.05
C ILE A 1025 9.76 59.40 -6.15
N GLU A 1026 10.53 58.32 -6.19
CA GLU A 1026 12.00 58.31 -6.31
C GLU A 1026 12.42 57.70 -7.66
N VAL A 1027 13.12 58.48 -8.50
CA VAL A 1027 13.57 58.03 -9.84
C VAL A 1027 15.08 58.13 -9.96
N LEU A 1028 15.77 57.00 -9.98
CA LEU A 1028 17.22 56.91 -10.16
C LEU A 1028 17.59 56.79 -11.65
N ALA A 1029 16.86 55.97 -12.42
CA ALA A 1029 16.95 55.86 -13.87
C ALA A 1029 15.63 55.31 -14.46
N GLY A 1030 15.61 54.98 -15.76
CA GLY A 1030 14.42 54.47 -16.46
C GLY A 1030 13.55 55.56 -17.10
N VAL A 1031 12.32 55.18 -17.44
CA VAL A 1031 11.31 56.05 -18.08
C VAL A 1031 10.05 56.09 -17.21
N LEU A 1032 9.68 57.28 -16.72
CA LEU A 1032 8.45 57.51 -15.97
C LEU A 1032 7.52 58.43 -16.77
N ALA A 1033 6.28 57.98 -17.02
CA ALA A 1033 5.19 58.80 -17.52
C ALA A 1033 4.04 58.80 -16.52
N ALA A 1034 3.73 59.95 -15.94
CA ALA A 1034 2.67 60.07 -14.93
C ALA A 1034 1.66 61.17 -15.28
N THR A 1035 0.37 60.84 -15.20
CA THR A 1035 -0.74 61.78 -15.38
C THR A 1035 -1.63 61.78 -14.13
N GLY A 1036 -1.89 62.96 -13.56
CA GLY A 1036 -2.76 63.08 -12.37
C GLY A 1036 -2.13 62.57 -11.07
N LEU A 1037 -0.79 62.65 -10.94
CA LEU A 1037 -0.06 62.26 -9.74
C LEU A 1037 -0.43 63.16 -8.54
N ALA A 1038 -0.89 62.60 -7.43
CA ALA A 1038 -1.12 63.32 -6.19
C ALA A 1038 -0.16 62.85 -5.11
N VAL A 1039 0.50 63.78 -4.41
CA VAL A 1039 1.36 63.44 -3.26
C VAL A 1039 1.09 64.39 -2.10
N SER A 1040 0.74 63.86 -0.94
CA SER A 1040 0.51 64.64 0.28
C SER A 1040 1.43 64.21 1.42
N ASP A 1041 1.78 65.17 2.27
CA ASP A 1041 2.47 64.96 3.55
C ASP A 1041 3.79 64.16 3.42
N ALA A 1042 4.61 64.51 2.44
CA ALA A 1042 5.85 63.80 2.14
C ALA A 1042 7.00 64.11 3.14
N GLY A 1043 7.64 63.07 3.68
CA GLY A 1043 8.79 63.18 4.58
C GLY A 1043 10.07 63.73 3.95
N GLN A 1044 10.15 63.77 2.61
CA GLN A 1044 11.18 64.45 1.83
C GLN A 1044 10.52 65.26 0.70
N SER A 1045 10.62 64.82 -0.56
CA SER A 1045 10.10 65.53 -1.73
C SER A 1045 8.85 64.84 -2.27
N PHE A 1046 7.97 65.55 -2.99
CA PHE A 1046 6.89 64.87 -3.73
C PHE A 1046 7.46 64.00 -4.84
N LEU A 1047 8.49 64.51 -5.53
CA LEU A 1047 9.16 63.87 -6.64
C LEU A 1047 10.65 64.16 -6.58
N ASN A 1048 11.47 63.12 -6.54
CA ASN A 1048 12.93 63.19 -6.50
C ASN A 1048 13.53 62.48 -7.73
N ILE A 1049 14.11 63.26 -8.64
CA ILE A 1049 14.62 62.81 -9.94
C ILE A 1049 16.14 62.90 -9.94
N MET A 1050 16.80 61.75 -9.89
CA MET A 1050 18.25 61.64 -9.92
C MET A 1050 18.78 61.30 -11.33
N GLY A 1051 17.96 60.69 -12.19
CA GLY A 1051 18.29 60.31 -13.56
C GLY A 1051 17.05 59.91 -14.37
N GLY A 1052 17.25 59.32 -15.55
CA GLY A 1052 16.17 58.83 -16.41
C GLY A 1052 15.44 59.91 -17.24
N GLU A 1053 14.32 59.51 -17.84
CA GLU A 1053 13.37 60.37 -18.56
C GLU A 1053 12.03 60.40 -17.81
N VAL A 1054 11.66 61.56 -17.29
CA VAL A 1054 10.49 61.71 -16.41
C VAL A 1054 9.52 62.74 -16.99
N THR A 1055 8.30 62.32 -17.30
CA THR A 1055 7.22 63.21 -17.74
C THR A 1055 6.07 63.13 -16.75
N VAL A 1056 5.71 64.27 -16.15
CA VAL A 1056 4.61 64.37 -15.19
C VAL A 1056 3.65 65.47 -15.63
N GLU A 1057 2.40 65.10 -15.88
CA GLU A 1057 1.29 66.01 -16.16
C GLU A 1057 0.31 66.03 -14.97
N GLY A 1058 0.04 67.21 -14.43
CA GLY A 1058 -0.98 67.39 -13.39
C GLY A 1058 -0.57 66.91 -12.00
N LEU A 1059 0.70 67.07 -11.60
CA LEU A 1059 1.14 66.81 -10.22
C LEU A 1059 0.38 67.70 -9.21
N SER A 1060 -0.22 67.13 -8.17
CA SER A 1060 -0.79 67.85 -7.02
C SER A 1060 -0.03 67.50 -5.75
N GLY A 1061 0.96 68.32 -5.40
CA GLY A 1061 1.80 68.16 -4.22
C GLY A 1061 1.38 69.09 -3.07
N SER A 1062 1.10 68.55 -1.89
CA SER A 1062 0.79 69.35 -0.69
C SER A 1062 1.57 68.89 0.55
N TYR A 1063 2.36 69.81 1.12
CA TYR A 1063 3.24 69.62 2.28
C TYR A 1063 4.38 68.62 2.08
N SER A 1064 5.62 69.12 2.13
CA SER A 1064 6.82 68.28 2.03
C SER A 1064 7.91 68.82 2.97
N ASP A 1065 8.67 67.94 3.64
CA ASP A 1065 9.74 68.34 4.56
C ASP A 1065 11.02 68.80 3.85
N ALA A 1066 11.16 68.50 2.56
CA ALA A 1066 12.23 68.97 1.68
C ALA A 1066 11.70 69.89 0.56
N ALA A 1067 12.33 69.85 -0.62
CA ALA A 1067 11.82 70.54 -1.79
C ALA A 1067 10.59 69.81 -2.33
N GLY A 1068 9.63 70.51 -2.93
CA GLY A 1068 8.45 69.86 -3.52
C GLY A 1068 8.85 68.93 -4.67
N VAL A 1069 9.65 69.42 -5.60
CA VAL A 1069 10.26 68.63 -6.69
C VAL A 1069 11.77 68.83 -6.68
N GLN A 1070 12.53 67.75 -6.59
CA GLN A 1070 13.99 67.78 -6.63
C GLN A 1070 14.50 67.14 -7.92
N ILE A 1071 15.40 67.84 -8.62
CA ILE A 1071 16.01 67.37 -9.87
C ILE A 1071 17.54 67.45 -9.71
N SER A 1072 18.21 66.30 -9.62
CA SER A 1072 19.67 66.21 -9.56
C SER A 1072 20.29 65.55 -10.78
N GLY A 1073 19.50 65.15 -11.79
CA GLY A 1073 19.98 64.59 -13.05
C GLY A 1073 18.82 64.24 -14.00
N GLY A 1074 19.13 63.63 -15.15
CA GLY A 1074 18.11 63.17 -16.12
C GLY A 1074 17.45 64.26 -16.97
N MET A 1075 16.41 63.86 -17.69
CA MET A 1075 15.51 64.73 -18.45
C MET A 1075 14.13 64.69 -17.79
N SER A 1076 13.59 65.86 -17.45
CA SER A 1076 12.30 65.97 -16.78
C SER A 1076 11.40 67.00 -17.44
N SER A 1077 10.12 66.68 -17.55
CA SER A 1077 9.06 67.56 -18.03
C SER A 1077 7.91 67.55 -17.04
N LEU A 1078 7.66 68.70 -16.40
CA LEU A 1078 6.58 68.90 -15.46
C LEU A 1078 5.58 69.89 -16.05
N SER A 1079 4.33 69.48 -16.21
CA SER A 1079 3.28 70.33 -16.77
C SER A 1079 2.05 70.38 -15.88
N ASN A 1080 1.40 71.55 -15.81
CA ASN A 1080 0.17 71.76 -15.05
C ASN A 1080 0.26 71.32 -13.57
N ALA A 1081 1.44 71.38 -12.97
CA ALA A 1081 1.67 70.94 -11.59
C ALA A 1081 1.26 72.02 -10.59
N THR A 1082 0.68 71.63 -9.46
CA THR A 1082 0.45 72.49 -8.29
C THR A 1082 1.28 71.95 -7.14
N VAL A 1083 2.30 72.70 -6.74
CA VAL A 1083 3.23 72.35 -5.66
C VAL A 1083 3.06 73.38 -4.55
N SER A 1084 2.61 72.95 -3.37
CA SER A 1084 2.36 73.84 -2.25
C SER A 1084 2.84 73.31 -0.92
N GLY A 1085 3.30 74.20 -0.05
CA GLY A 1085 3.57 73.89 1.36
C GLY A 1085 4.88 73.15 1.65
N SER A 1086 5.81 73.09 0.68
CA SER A 1086 7.16 72.56 0.90
C SER A 1086 7.95 73.39 1.90
N VAL A 1087 8.67 72.76 2.82
CA VAL A 1087 9.52 73.43 3.84
C VAL A 1087 10.73 74.11 3.20
N SER A 1088 11.22 73.58 2.08
CA SER A 1088 12.31 74.17 1.30
C SER A 1088 11.77 74.88 0.04
N HIS A 1089 12.36 74.61 -1.12
CA HIS A 1089 11.95 75.15 -2.41
C HIS A 1089 10.72 74.43 -2.96
N GLY A 1090 9.90 75.10 -3.78
CA GLY A 1090 8.84 74.41 -4.53
C GLY A 1090 9.44 73.43 -5.54
N LEU A 1091 10.40 73.89 -6.34
CA LEU A 1091 11.29 73.04 -7.13
C LEU A 1091 12.74 73.42 -6.88
N SER A 1092 13.64 72.43 -6.78
CA SER A 1092 15.09 72.60 -6.65
C SER A 1092 15.81 71.78 -7.72
N MET A 1093 16.57 72.46 -8.59
CA MET A 1093 17.30 71.82 -9.69
C MET A 1093 18.82 72.00 -9.53
N LEU A 1094 19.51 70.90 -9.26
CA LEU A 1094 20.95 70.86 -9.00
C LEU A 1094 21.76 70.48 -10.26
N ALA A 1095 21.17 69.69 -11.17
CA ALA A 1095 21.73 69.32 -12.48
C ALA A 1095 20.62 68.76 -13.40
N GLY A 1096 20.98 68.23 -14.58
CA GLY A 1096 20.03 67.64 -15.53
C GLY A 1096 19.35 68.66 -16.46
N THR A 1097 18.25 68.26 -17.08
CA THR A 1097 17.40 69.12 -17.92
C THR A 1097 15.97 69.08 -17.39
N GLY A 1098 15.43 70.24 -17.01
CA GLY A 1098 14.06 70.38 -16.53
C GLY A 1098 13.24 71.32 -17.42
N THR A 1099 12.05 70.90 -17.81
CA THR A 1099 11.04 71.74 -18.47
C THR A 1099 9.81 71.85 -17.56
N VAL A 1100 9.37 73.05 -17.26
CA VAL A 1100 8.23 73.32 -16.36
C VAL A 1100 7.23 74.21 -17.08
N THR A 1101 6.00 73.76 -17.27
CA THR A 1101 4.99 74.51 -18.05
C THR A 1101 3.64 74.59 -17.36
N GLY A 1102 3.05 75.77 -17.28
CA GLY A 1102 1.69 75.93 -16.72
C GLY A 1102 1.57 75.55 -15.24
N SER A 1103 2.67 75.51 -14.48
CA SER A 1103 2.70 75.01 -13.11
C SER A 1103 2.64 76.14 -12.07
N GLU A 1104 2.16 75.84 -10.87
CA GLU A 1104 2.08 76.74 -9.72
C GLU A 1104 2.94 76.24 -8.56
N PHE A 1105 3.81 77.12 -8.03
CA PHE A 1105 4.61 76.89 -6.84
C PHE A 1105 4.22 77.92 -5.78
N SER A 1106 3.61 77.48 -4.69
CA SER A 1106 3.08 78.41 -3.69
C SER A 1106 3.31 78.00 -2.24
N ASN A 1107 3.35 79.00 -1.34
CA ASN A 1107 3.50 78.79 0.10
C ASN A 1107 4.73 77.95 0.49
N CYS A 1108 5.81 77.98 -0.29
CA CYS A 1108 7.05 77.28 0.01
C CYS A 1108 7.87 78.03 1.09
N GLY A 1109 8.63 77.30 1.90
CA GLY A 1109 9.45 77.85 2.99
C GLY A 1109 10.73 78.54 2.52
N GLN A 1110 11.14 78.32 1.27
CA GLN A 1110 12.21 79.05 0.59
C GLN A 1110 11.73 79.57 -0.77
N ALA A 1111 12.55 79.48 -1.82
CA ALA A 1111 12.16 79.98 -3.13
C ALA A 1111 11.11 79.07 -3.80
N GLY A 1112 10.17 79.63 -4.56
CA GLY A 1112 9.21 78.81 -5.30
C GLY A 1112 9.89 77.91 -6.34
N LEU A 1113 10.89 78.45 -7.05
CA LEU A 1113 11.76 77.74 -7.99
C LEU A 1113 13.22 78.06 -7.67
N GLU A 1114 14.07 77.05 -7.52
CA GLU A 1114 15.52 77.18 -7.36
C GLU A 1114 16.23 76.33 -8.42
N ALA A 1115 17.28 76.89 -9.02
CA ALA A 1115 18.19 76.13 -9.85
C ALA A 1115 19.64 76.61 -9.73
N SER A 1116 20.55 75.66 -9.52
CA SER A 1116 21.98 75.91 -9.31
C SER A 1116 22.90 75.21 -10.33
N GLY A 1117 22.36 74.30 -11.15
CA GLY A 1117 23.08 73.65 -12.25
C GLY A 1117 22.14 72.97 -13.25
N GLY A 1118 22.63 72.61 -14.44
CA GLY A 1118 21.84 71.98 -15.50
C GLY A 1118 21.14 72.97 -16.45
N THR A 1119 20.09 72.54 -17.15
CA THR A 1119 19.28 73.37 -18.07
C THR A 1119 17.82 73.42 -17.61
N LEU A 1120 17.30 74.62 -17.30
CA LEU A 1120 15.93 74.83 -16.86
C LEU A 1120 15.16 75.64 -17.90
N THR A 1121 14.02 75.14 -18.36
CA THR A 1121 13.06 75.90 -19.17
C THR A 1121 11.76 76.02 -18.40
N VAL A 1122 11.29 77.23 -18.13
CA VAL A 1122 10.00 77.47 -17.46
C VAL A 1122 9.12 78.34 -18.35
N SER A 1123 7.86 77.96 -18.58
CA SER A 1123 6.92 78.77 -19.37
C SER A 1123 5.50 78.77 -18.79
N GLY A 1124 4.88 79.95 -18.67
CA GLY A 1124 3.47 80.06 -18.28
C GLY A 1124 3.17 79.63 -16.83
N SER A 1125 4.19 79.64 -15.97
CA SER A 1125 4.11 79.15 -14.58
C SER A 1125 3.98 80.30 -13.57
N THR A 1126 3.39 80.01 -12.42
CA THR A 1126 3.19 80.96 -11.31
C THR A 1126 4.04 80.56 -10.11
N SER A 1127 4.73 81.51 -9.50
CA SER A 1127 5.42 81.34 -8.21
C SER A 1127 4.98 82.43 -7.25
N ARG A 1128 4.27 82.05 -6.19
CA ARG A 1128 3.62 83.03 -5.31
C ARG A 1128 3.61 82.68 -3.84
N ASP A 1129 3.51 83.71 -3.01
CA ASP A 1129 3.31 83.59 -1.56
C ASP A 1129 4.40 82.74 -0.86
N ASN A 1130 5.61 82.65 -1.45
CA ASN A 1130 6.73 81.88 -0.90
C ASN A 1130 7.53 82.71 0.13
N SER A 1131 8.16 82.04 1.09
CA SER A 1131 8.95 82.69 2.16
C SER A 1131 10.33 83.17 1.68
N GLY A 1132 10.81 82.69 0.53
CA GLY A 1132 12.00 83.14 -0.17
C GLY A 1132 11.69 83.87 -1.48
N ASP A 1133 12.57 83.72 -2.47
CA ASP A 1133 12.41 84.33 -3.79
C ASP A 1133 11.34 83.61 -4.64
N GLY A 1134 10.71 84.27 -5.60
CA GLY A 1134 9.81 83.57 -6.54
C GLY A 1134 10.60 82.57 -7.41
N VAL A 1135 11.73 83.02 -7.95
CA VAL A 1135 12.72 82.21 -8.66
C VAL A 1135 14.13 82.59 -8.16
N LEU A 1136 14.96 81.61 -7.81
CA LEU A 1136 16.36 81.77 -7.39
C LEU A 1136 17.27 81.00 -8.35
N LEU A 1137 18.15 81.71 -9.06
CA LEU A 1137 19.12 81.10 -9.97
C LEU A 1137 20.56 81.38 -9.51
N THR A 1138 21.37 80.34 -9.37
CA THR A 1138 22.77 80.43 -8.93
C THR A 1138 23.66 79.42 -9.68
N GLY A 1139 24.97 79.39 -9.38
CA GLY A 1139 25.87 78.35 -9.86
C GLY A 1139 26.06 78.34 -11.39
N THR A 1140 25.83 77.19 -12.03
CA THR A 1140 26.14 76.93 -13.45
C THR A 1140 24.93 76.73 -14.35
N VAL A 1141 23.71 77.02 -13.85
CA VAL A 1141 22.48 76.73 -14.59
C VAL A 1141 22.35 77.52 -15.90
N ALA A 1142 21.82 76.88 -16.94
CA ALA A 1142 21.32 77.52 -18.15
C ALA A 1142 19.78 77.63 -18.09
N ALA A 1143 19.25 78.83 -17.92
CA ALA A 1143 17.82 79.04 -17.69
C ALA A 1143 17.13 79.81 -18.83
N SER A 1144 15.97 79.33 -19.28
CA SER A 1144 15.03 80.05 -20.15
C SER A 1144 13.71 80.24 -19.41
N LEU A 1145 13.35 81.48 -19.10
CA LEU A 1145 12.16 81.82 -18.33
C LEU A 1145 11.14 82.56 -19.20
N GLY A 1146 9.93 82.04 -19.32
CA GLY A 1146 8.86 82.58 -20.17
C GLY A 1146 7.54 82.73 -19.41
N GLU A 1147 6.82 83.82 -19.67
CA GLU A 1147 5.44 84.04 -19.19
C GLU A 1147 5.22 83.75 -17.70
N LEU A 1148 6.20 84.07 -16.85
CA LEU A 1148 6.12 83.81 -15.41
C LEU A 1148 5.22 84.81 -14.68
N VAL A 1149 4.53 84.36 -13.64
CA VAL A 1149 3.81 85.21 -12.69
C VAL A 1149 4.44 85.07 -11.31
N LEU A 1150 5.10 86.13 -10.83
CA LEU A 1150 5.88 86.14 -9.59
C LEU A 1150 5.24 87.11 -8.59
N SER A 1151 4.50 86.61 -7.60
CA SER A 1151 3.71 87.52 -6.75
C SER A 1151 3.67 87.16 -5.27
N GLY A 1152 3.76 88.15 -4.38
CA GLY A 1152 3.55 87.92 -2.95
C GLY A 1152 4.67 87.16 -2.24
N ASN A 1153 5.80 86.91 -2.91
CA ASN A 1153 6.96 86.24 -2.30
C ASN A 1153 7.67 87.17 -1.31
N LEU A 1154 8.15 86.70 -0.17
CA LEU A 1154 8.84 87.54 0.83
C LEU A 1154 10.23 87.98 0.37
N GLY A 1155 10.89 87.19 -0.48
CA GLY A 1155 12.13 87.52 -1.18
C GLY A 1155 11.91 88.42 -2.39
N TYR A 1156 12.79 88.30 -3.38
CA TYR A 1156 12.64 88.92 -4.69
C TYR A 1156 11.71 88.08 -5.58
N GLY A 1157 11.01 88.71 -6.54
CA GLY A 1157 10.27 87.95 -7.56
C GLY A 1157 11.21 87.00 -8.32
N LEU A 1158 12.31 87.53 -8.88
CA LEU A 1158 13.43 86.75 -9.43
C LEU A 1158 14.75 87.26 -8.84
N SER A 1159 15.54 86.35 -8.30
CA SER A 1159 16.90 86.57 -7.80
C SER A 1159 17.88 85.74 -8.61
N CYS A 1160 18.95 86.36 -9.10
CA CYS A 1160 19.96 85.68 -9.89
C CYS A 1160 21.38 86.19 -9.62
N ASP A 1161 22.29 85.27 -9.34
CA ASP A 1161 23.73 85.51 -9.10
C ASP A 1161 24.57 84.70 -10.10
N GLY A 1162 25.20 85.37 -11.05
CA GLY A 1162 26.02 84.71 -12.08
C GLY A 1162 27.44 84.32 -11.62
N GLY A 1163 27.77 84.52 -10.33
CA GLY A 1163 28.99 84.03 -9.70
C GLY A 1163 30.26 84.85 -9.97
N SER A 1164 30.27 85.72 -10.99
CA SER A 1164 31.42 86.57 -11.32
C SER A 1164 31.01 87.99 -11.71
N THR A 1165 31.69 89.00 -11.15
CA THR A 1165 31.51 90.40 -11.58
C THR A 1165 31.97 90.66 -13.03
N ASP A 1166 32.67 89.71 -13.67
CA ASP A 1166 33.01 89.75 -15.10
C ASP A 1166 31.96 88.96 -15.90
N PRO A 1167 31.12 89.62 -16.73
CA PRO A 1167 30.06 88.96 -17.50
C PRO A 1167 30.58 87.89 -18.47
N SER A 1168 31.84 87.96 -18.89
CA SER A 1168 32.47 86.94 -19.75
C SER A 1168 32.95 85.69 -19.00
N ALA A 1169 32.89 85.73 -17.66
CA ALA A 1169 33.26 84.65 -16.76
C ALA A 1169 32.08 84.25 -15.84
N ALA A 1170 30.85 84.62 -16.20
CA ALA A 1170 29.64 84.15 -15.53
C ALA A 1170 29.52 82.63 -15.74
N GLU A 1171 29.26 81.90 -14.65
CA GLU A 1171 29.10 80.44 -14.69
C GLU A 1171 27.66 80.05 -15.08
N LEU A 1172 26.71 80.96 -14.86
CA LEU A 1172 25.28 80.83 -15.16
C LEU A 1172 24.92 81.50 -16.50
N SER A 1173 24.00 80.89 -17.26
CA SER A 1173 23.49 81.44 -18.53
C SER A 1173 21.98 81.67 -18.49
N LEU A 1174 21.53 82.92 -18.32
CA LEU A 1174 20.10 83.29 -18.47
C LEU A 1174 19.80 83.62 -19.94
N LEU A 1175 19.26 82.64 -20.67
CA LEU A 1175 19.06 82.68 -22.12
C LEU A 1175 17.88 83.56 -22.55
N SER A 1176 16.79 83.55 -21.79
CA SER A 1176 15.61 84.39 -22.00
C SER A 1176 14.85 84.60 -20.71
N CYS A 1177 14.14 85.72 -20.59
CA CYS A 1177 13.33 86.03 -19.43
C CYS A 1177 12.11 86.91 -19.77
N THR A 1178 10.90 86.40 -19.56
CA THR A 1178 9.67 87.20 -19.50
C THR A 1178 8.88 86.85 -18.25
N ALA A 1179 8.62 87.84 -17.40
CA ALA A 1179 7.92 87.66 -16.13
C ALA A 1179 7.09 88.89 -15.76
N THR A 1180 5.93 88.66 -15.16
CA THR A 1180 5.15 89.67 -14.45
C THR A 1180 5.41 89.51 -12.96
N SER A 1181 5.85 90.57 -12.31
CA SER A 1181 6.27 90.54 -10.91
C SER A 1181 5.51 91.61 -10.13
N SER A 1182 4.95 91.26 -8.97
CA SER A 1182 4.20 92.22 -8.13
C SER A 1182 4.15 91.83 -6.66
N ALA A 1183 4.13 92.82 -5.77
CA ALA A 1183 3.94 92.63 -4.33
C ALA A 1183 4.96 91.70 -3.65
N ASN A 1184 6.19 91.60 -4.18
CA ASN A 1184 7.28 90.85 -3.55
C ASN A 1184 8.00 91.68 -2.47
N GLY A 1185 8.42 91.05 -1.37
CA GLY A 1185 8.87 91.72 -0.15
C GLY A 1185 10.24 92.39 -0.24
N SER A 1186 11.18 91.80 -0.99
CA SER A 1186 12.54 92.33 -1.17
C SER A 1186 12.71 93.12 -2.48
N GLY A 1187 11.80 92.93 -3.45
CA GLY A 1187 11.74 93.63 -4.72
C GLY A 1187 11.32 92.72 -5.87
N ASP A 1188 11.14 93.25 -7.08
CA ASP A 1188 10.66 92.42 -8.20
C ASP A 1188 11.77 91.61 -8.89
N PHE A 1189 12.97 92.19 -9.04
CA PHE A 1189 14.12 91.58 -9.71
C PHE A 1189 15.43 91.95 -9.00
N HIS A 1190 16.29 90.96 -8.76
CA HIS A 1190 17.64 91.13 -8.20
C HIS A 1190 18.65 90.31 -9.01
N GLN A 1191 19.26 90.94 -10.01
CA GLN A 1191 20.21 90.31 -10.94
C GLN A 1191 21.60 90.93 -10.73
N PHE A 1192 22.61 90.11 -10.47
CA PHE A 1192 23.97 90.59 -10.23
C PHE A 1192 25.05 89.55 -10.61
N ASN A 1193 26.32 89.98 -10.59
CA ASN A 1193 27.49 89.16 -10.95
C ASN A 1193 27.36 88.41 -12.29
N GLY A 1194 27.02 89.13 -13.37
CA GLY A 1194 27.02 88.56 -14.71
C GLY A 1194 25.72 87.86 -15.12
N CYS A 1195 24.68 87.82 -14.28
CA CYS A 1195 23.35 87.32 -14.65
C CYS A 1195 22.46 88.32 -15.44
N GLU A 1196 23.07 89.18 -16.27
CA GLU A 1196 22.33 90.11 -17.13
C GLU A 1196 22.03 89.43 -18.48
N SER A 1197 20.77 89.15 -18.78
CA SER A 1197 20.35 88.59 -20.08
C SER A 1197 20.46 89.62 -21.22
N GLU A 1198 20.51 89.18 -22.49
CA GLU A 1198 20.57 90.09 -23.66
C GLU A 1198 19.36 91.06 -23.75
N ALA A 1199 18.28 90.76 -23.02
CA ALA A 1199 17.19 91.68 -22.67
C ALA A 1199 16.91 91.57 -21.17
N PRO A 1200 16.92 92.66 -20.37
CA PRO A 1200 16.57 92.58 -18.95
C PRO A 1200 15.17 91.98 -18.79
N CYS A 1201 14.89 91.24 -17.71
CA CYS A 1201 13.53 90.80 -17.35
C CYS A 1201 12.65 92.04 -17.18
N ALA A 1202 12.11 92.56 -18.28
CA ALA A 1202 11.32 93.77 -18.30
C ALA A 1202 9.85 93.37 -18.13
N ALA A 1203 9.14 94.10 -17.27
CA ALA A 1203 7.69 94.03 -17.23
C ALA A 1203 7.14 94.20 -18.66
N PRO A 1204 6.19 93.35 -19.11
CA PRO A 1204 5.57 93.54 -20.41
C PRO A 1204 5.01 94.97 -20.47
N SER A 1205 5.38 95.73 -21.49
CA SER A 1205 4.79 97.04 -21.73
C SER A 1205 3.28 96.84 -21.92
N SER A 1206 2.50 97.41 -21.00
CA SER A 1206 1.04 97.46 -20.89
C SER A 1206 0.23 97.12 -22.15
#